data_AF-A0A1V6FMS0-F1
#
_entry.id   AF-A0A1V6FMS0-F1
#
_cell.length_a   1.000
_cell.length_b   1.000
_cell.length_c   1.000
_cell.angle_alpha   90.00
_cell.angle_beta   90.00
_cell.angle_gamma   90.00
#
_symmetry.space_group_name_H-M   'P 1'
#
loop_
_entity.id
_entity.type
_entity.pdbx_description
1 polymer ?
#
loop_
_entity_poly.entity_id
_entity_poly.type
_entity_poly.pdbx_seq_one_letter_code
_entity_poly.pdbx_strand_id
1 'polypeptide(L)'
;MQERIRQQAEEFITQETQFHLGFLPTEQSNPLTKTLEQDFKRSPADGVRTLQRVDRNVLEMARRVLASEEYTRLVDAGLRTIREGGRIIFSGCGATGRLSILLEAMWRTACAEHPEAAKLADQVESIMTGGDYALVRSVEFFEDYASFGRRQVAEAKMTAKDLLVAITEGGETSSVLGTVAEAADRGAGVFLLFNNPADLLASRLERCRRAITDPRVCVLDLHCGPMALAGSTRMQATTSEQLIAGAALETVLHRLLGKPERDYAADFGTLLDALEAEANVQAIADYMAFEADIYRNQGKLTYFANDFLLDIFTDTTERSPTFMLPPFRRRDNKTAPQSWAFVKNPLVATPEAWNRSMRRPLRCLNWTAEDYVAMGAGEKISSRPPALAAADLLQFAIGQEDLEERYDSGRDAAVLIAMRNDPELEAAFVDASGKFAHTARLAIDTELSDAFQIMTGVDSGTLKLMQHLALKLVLNTVSTGTMALLGRITGNWMSWVDCTNKKLLDRGARLLVEIAGVDYRTACENLFAALEEIQKVPGEKPSAVQVALQWLHQRDLVSLEDFIKCANQGWKLVWMDGQGTARSITPAAMRHSAKTLSADKRQATFTWNGHADAGDDFSVTVSWEQTEDGRFAGKLCYDGWQGQQAIEEIHFPVVSHDFDIAGRFLYGGWDMGHLSPKDRVWGRAPIRHAQRSMQFNAVVNPHGQSWYFDSRDPDWNIKFADISVSADRMKFTYAAVYLCPLPKTVAAAGGVPYVSSVKPYRGSWYEAAQIYKPWATQQSWAVNRPHENPLRDIAMWVWNRGRVEDVVPTVERLQKDCGQAKVALDWYWWHSNPYDTDYPNFWPPRDGVEAFQAAVKRLTDQGIYTQVYVNSVCWDMDGDNWHEGGADGVVKKRDGSLHAHAFNRYNLHRLAWMCGEAEAYQDKISELIGRLADSGLTGQYLDMIGCATFTPCYNSAHRHDLGGGNYHVRGFRKLLERLRAENPGYTLTTETSSEPYMDLCDGGIICASCSHEHLGGIAEIVPLFTAVHHGSFAAFGNYAHPDGIPPWDPKWPDQDRWQNEKPWHKIYPDQFFVEMARPVVWGAQPMVCHIRPAVQNDPEFAAIYKFIIDTAQFYNEHRDFLFDGQMLSPDGFSCAEKEVQFLARMIFTKEADARVITKQLPCVLHGCWQAPDGRKALFLANYTADPQEWTFRGKAGVLPARTYRKIDLE
;
A
#
# COMPACT_ATOMS: atom_id res chain seq x y z
N MET A 1 -13.16 -8.69 19.72
CA MET A 1 -13.52 -7.28 19.49
C MET A 1 -15.01 -7.14 19.73
N GLN A 2 -15.46 -6.18 20.54
CA GLN A 2 -16.88 -6.09 20.96
C GLN A 2 -17.78 -5.60 19.82
N GLU A 3 -18.96 -6.21 19.66
CA GLU A 3 -20.01 -5.90 18.64
C GLU A 3 -20.24 -4.38 18.46
N ARG A 4 -20.28 -3.64 19.57
CA ARG A 4 -20.49 -2.19 19.61
C ARG A 4 -19.45 -1.38 18.82
N ILE A 5 -18.17 -1.77 18.85
CA ILE A 5 -17.09 -1.03 18.16
C ILE A 5 -17.26 -1.15 16.64
N ARG A 6 -17.66 -2.34 16.17
CA ARG A 6 -17.95 -2.56 14.75
C ARG A 6 -19.14 -1.74 14.29
N GLN A 7 -20.18 -1.64 15.12
CA GLN A 7 -21.33 -0.80 14.82
C GLN A 7 -20.94 0.69 14.72
N GLN A 8 -20.14 1.20 15.65
CA GLN A 8 -19.67 2.60 15.60
C GLN A 8 -18.81 2.88 14.35
N ALA A 9 -17.92 1.95 13.99
CA ALA A 9 -17.14 2.05 12.77
C ALA A 9 -18.06 2.05 11.53
N GLU A 10 -19.06 1.16 11.48
CA GLU A 10 -19.99 1.08 10.36
C GLU A 10 -20.86 2.33 10.21
N GLU A 11 -21.37 2.86 11.32
CA GLU A 11 -22.14 4.11 11.33
C GLU A 11 -21.28 5.27 10.79
N PHE A 12 -20.02 5.37 11.22
CA PHE A 12 -19.10 6.38 10.69
C PHE A 12 -18.81 6.22 9.19
N ILE A 13 -18.59 4.99 8.72
CA ILE A 13 -18.31 4.69 7.31
C ILE A 13 -19.52 4.99 6.42
N THR A 14 -20.73 4.69 6.88
CA THR A 14 -21.93 4.75 6.04
C THR A 14 -22.72 6.05 6.16
N GLN A 15 -22.70 6.70 7.33
CA GLN A 15 -23.55 7.86 7.62
C GLN A 15 -22.80 9.20 7.67
N GLU A 16 -21.49 9.20 7.91
CA GLU A 16 -20.69 10.42 8.11
C GLU A 16 -19.84 10.82 6.89
N THR A 17 -20.34 10.50 5.69
CA THR A 17 -19.60 10.66 4.42
C THR A 17 -19.17 12.09 4.09
N GLN A 18 -19.86 13.12 4.62
CA GLN A 18 -19.44 14.53 4.46
C GLN A 18 -18.18 14.90 5.26
N PHE A 19 -17.63 13.97 6.04
CA PHE A 19 -16.40 14.13 6.80
C PHE A 19 -15.27 13.21 6.31
N HIS A 20 -15.48 12.47 5.22
CA HIS A 20 -14.45 11.69 4.53
C HIS A 20 -13.65 12.58 3.58
N LEU A 21 -12.69 13.31 4.13
CA LEU A 21 -12.07 14.46 3.47
C LEU A 21 -10.74 14.13 2.79
N GLY A 22 -10.33 12.86 2.72
CA GLY A 22 -9.05 12.43 2.14
C GLY A 22 -8.83 12.79 0.66
N PHE A 23 -9.87 13.19 -0.06
CA PHE A 23 -9.76 13.68 -1.44
C PHE A 23 -9.31 15.15 -1.53
N LEU A 24 -9.32 15.89 -0.41
CA LEU A 24 -8.92 17.30 -0.38
C LEU A 24 -7.39 17.40 -0.38
N PRO A 25 -6.78 18.25 -1.22
CA PRO A 25 -5.34 18.47 -1.21
C PRO A 25 -4.77 18.80 0.18
N THR A 26 -5.48 19.58 1.00
CA THR A 26 -5.05 19.88 2.39
C THR A 26 -4.93 18.65 3.29
N GLU A 27 -5.55 17.52 2.93
CA GLU A 27 -5.53 16.25 3.66
C GLU A 27 -4.59 15.19 3.05
N GLN A 28 -3.96 15.49 1.91
CA GLN A 28 -3.06 14.60 1.18
C GLN A 28 -1.60 14.73 1.64
N SER A 29 -0.79 13.72 1.34
CA SER A 29 0.66 13.77 1.54
C SER A 29 1.32 14.67 0.50
N ASN A 30 2.23 15.53 0.93
CA ASN A 30 2.98 16.39 0.02
C ASN A 30 4.16 15.63 -0.62
N PRO A 31 4.27 15.59 -1.96
CA PRO A 31 5.35 14.87 -2.64
C PRO A 31 6.75 15.45 -2.36
N LEU A 32 6.86 16.75 -2.08
CA LEU A 32 8.15 17.42 -1.82
C LEU A 32 8.76 17.05 -0.46
N THR A 33 7.93 16.53 0.45
CA THR A 33 8.34 16.22 1.82
C THR A 33 8.21 14.75 2.17
N LYS A 34 8.06 13.82 1.20
CA LYS A 34 7.95 12.37 1.49
C LYS A 34 9.11 11.83 2.36
N THR A 35 10.27 12.46 2.27
CA THR A 35 11.49 12.13 3.03
C THR A 35 11.61 12.88 4.36
N LEU A 36 10.62 13.67 4.78
CA LEU A 36 10.71 14.59 5.93
C LEU A 36 11.29 13.95 7.20
N GLU A 37 10.76 12.81 7.62
CA GLU A 37 11.29 12.05 8.76
C GLU A 37 12.75 11.64 8.57
N GLN A 38 13.13 11.20 7.36
CA GLN A 38 14.49 10.78 7.02
C GLN A 38 15.44 11.98 7.00
N ASP A 39 14.97 13.13 6.54
CA ASP A 39 15.71 14.38 6.50
C ASP A 39 16.03 14.86 7.92
N PHE A 40 15.06 14.84 8.83
CA PHE A 40 15.30 15.13 10.25
C PHE A 40 16.23 14.11 10.93
N LYS A 41 16.19 12.83 10.52
CA LYS A 41 17.14 11.81 11.01
C LYS A 41 18.58 12.07 10.52
N ARG A 42 18.74 12.68 9.35
CA ARG A 42 20.03 13.05 8.80
C ARG A 42 20.58 14.30 9.49
N SER A 43 19.81 15.40 9.54
CA SER A 43 20.14 16.57 10.35
C SER A 43 18.91 17.47 10.56
N PRO A 44 18.84 18.22 11.69
CA PRO A 44 17.78 19.21 11.89
C PRO A 44 17.71 20.25 10.76
N ALA A 45 18.86 20.69 10.23
CA ALA A 45 18.93 21.65 9.13
C ALA A 45 18.32 21.10 7.82
N ASP A 46 18.54 19.83 7.48
CA ASP A 46 17.92 19.20 6.29
C ASP A 46 16.41 19.11 6.43
N GLY A 47 15.91 18.81 7.64
CA GLY A 47 14.49 18.85 7.93
C GLY A 47 13.89 20.26 7.79
N VAL A 48 14.59 21.29 8.30
CA VAL A 48 14.20 22.71 8.12
C VAL A 48 14.06 23.06 6.64
N ARG A 49 15.09 22.77 5.82
CA ARG A 49 15.05 23.01 4.37
C ARG A 49 13.88 22.29 3.71
N THR A 50 13.59 21.06 4.15
CA THR A 50 12.49 20.27 3.61
C THR A 50 11.12 20.88 3.90
N LEU A 51 10.91 21.42 5.10
CA LEU A 51 9.68 22.15 5.44
C LEU A 51 9.55 23.44 4.63
N GLN A 52 10.61 24.25 4.58
CA GLN A 52 10.63 25.56 3.90
C GLN A 52 10.35 25.46 2.39
N ARG A 53 10.79 24.37 1.73
CA ARG A 53 10.53 24.13 0.30
C ARG A 53 9.05 24.24 -0.08
N VAL A 54 8.14 23.86 0.81
CA VAL A 54 6.70 23.89 0.53
C VAL A 54 6.12 25.30 0.69
N ASP A 55 6.72 26.16 1.51
CA ASP A 55 6.26 27.53 1.70
C ASP A 55 6.40 28.37 0.41
N ARG A 56 7.25 27.95 -0.54
CA ARG A 56 7.31 28.54 -1.88
C ARG A 56 6.02 28.39 -2.68
N ASN A 57 5.21 27.36 -2.43
CA ASN A 57 3.91 27.23 -3.07
C ASN A 57 2.93 28.34 -2.62
N VAL A 58 3.10 28.86 -1.40
CA VAL A 58 2.32 30.01 -0.91
C VAL A 58 2.66 31.27 -1.70
N LEU A 59 3.92 31.44 -2.11
CA LEU A 59 4.34 32.56 -2.95
C LEU A 59 3.70 32.49 -4.35
N GLU A 60 3.64 31.30 -4.96
CA GLU A 60 2.97 31.11 -6.25
C GLU A 60 1.48 31.43 -6.16
N MET A 61 0.81 30.92 -5.12
CA MET A 61 -0.57 31.25 -4.80
C MET A 61 -0.76 32.76 -4.59
N ALA A 62 0.12 33.41 -3.82
CA ALA A 62 0.01 34.83 -3.51
C ALA A 62 0.09 35.70 -4.77
N ARG A 63 1.02 35.40 -5.68
CA ARG A 63 1.12 36.11 -6.98
C ARG A 63 -0.17 36.00 -7.78
N ARG A 64 -0.80 34.82 -7.81
CA ARG A 64 -2.06 34.57 -8.50
C ARG A 64 -3.21 35.36 -7.87
N VAL A 65 -3.37 35.26 -6.55
CA VAL A 65 -4.53 35.82 -5.83
C VAL A 65 -4.44 37.34 -5.71
N LEU A 66 -3.28 37.90 -5.39
CA LEU A 66 -3.09 39.36 -5.28
C LEU A 66 -3.34 40.09 -6.61
N ALA A 67 -3.16 39.40 -7.75
CA ALA A 67 -3.44 39.92 -9.08
C ALA A 67 -4.91 39.74 -9.53
N SER A 68 -5.77 39.11 -8.71
CA SER A 68 -7.13 38.73 -9.12
C SER A 68 -8.16 39.86 -8.93
N GLU A 69 -9.27 39.77 -9.67
CA GLU A 69 -10.40 40.69 -9.53
C GLU A 69 -11.08 40.53 -8.16
N GLU A 70 -11.14 39.32 -7.63
CA GLU A 70 -11.72 39.01 -6.31
C GLU A 70 -10.94 39.68 -5.18
N TYR A 71 -9.60 39.67 -5.24
CA TYR A 71 -8.77 40.39 -4.27
C TYR A 71 -8.97 41.90 -4.36
N THR A 72 -9.02 42.46 -5.57
CA THR A 72 -9.31 43.89 -5.78
C THR A 72 -10.67 44.26 -5.18
N ARG A 73 -11.69 43.41 -5.39
CA ARG A 73 -13.02 43.58 -4.80
C ARG A 73 -13.00 43.52 -3.27
N LEU A 74 -12.18 42.66 -2.67
CA LEU A 74 -12.02 42.59 -1.21
C LEU A 74 -11.48 43.91 -0.64
N VAL A 75 -10.40 44.43 -1.23
CA VAL A 75 -9.79 45.71 -0.82
C VAL A 75 -10.79 46.86 -1.00
N ASP A 76 -11.47 46.93 -2.14
CA ASP A 76 -12.42 48.00 -2.43
C ASP A 76 -13.66 47.93 -1.52
N ALA A 77 -14.17 46.73 -1.22
CA ALA A 77 -15.25 46.55 -0.27
C ALA A 77 -14.81 46.97 1.14
N GLY A 78 -13.63 46.55 1.60
CA GLY A 78 -13.08 46.95 2.90
C GLY A 78 -12.92 48.46 3.01
N LEU A 79 -12.37 49.11 1.99
CA LEU A 79 -12.20 50.57 1.96
C LEU A 79 -13.54 51.31 2.04
N ARG A 80 -14.56 50.84 1.31
CA ARG A 80 -15.92 51.41 1.37
C ARG A 80 -16.53 51.23 2.76
N THR A 81 -16.49 50.02 3.32
CA THR A 81 -17.02 49.69 4.65
C THR A 81 -16.47 50.62 5.73
N ILE A 82 -15.14 50.80 5.77
CA ILE A 82 -14.48 51.68 6.74
C ILE A 82 -14.91 53.15 6.57
N ARG A 83 -14.93 53.65 5.32
CA ARG A 83 -15.34 55.03 5.02
C ARG A 83 -16.80 55.33 5.37
N GLU A 84 -17.68 54.36 5.21
CA GLU A 84 -19.11 54.49 5.48
C GLU A 84 -19.49 54.24 6.95
N GLY A 85 -18.50 53.99 7.81
CA GLY A 85 -18.70 53.80 9.24
C GLY A 85 -19.10 52.37 9.63
N GLY A 86 -19.02 51.41 8.71
CA GLY A 86 -19.23 49.98 8.97
C GLY A 86 -17.99 49.30 9.53
N ARG A 87 -18.09 47.98 9.75
CA ARG A 87 -17.01 47.17 10.31
C ARG A 87 -16.58 46.05 9.37
N ILE A 88 -15.28 45.78 9.28
CA ILE A 88 -14.73 44.56 8.68
C ILE A 88 -14.64 43.51 9.79
N ILE A 89 -15.33 42.38 9.63
CA ILE A 89 -15.38 41.31 10.62
C ILE A 89 -14.71 40.06 10.04
N PHE A 90 -13.60 39.65 10.63
CA PHE A 90 -12.94 38.39 10.30
C PHE A 90 -13.56 37.24 11.07
N SER A 91 -13.80 36.10 10.44
CA SER A 91 -14.38 34.93 11.10
C SER A 91 -13.59 33.67 10.82
N GLY A 92 -13.38 32.82 11.84
CA GLY A 92 -12.70 31.54 11.68
C GLY A 92 -12.92 30.55 12.83
N CYS A 93 -12.31 29.38 12.70
CA CYS A 93 -12.29 28.30 13.70
C CYS A 93 -10.87 27.74 13.86
N GLY A 94 -10.51 27.28 15.07
CA GLY A 94 -9.17 26.78 15.34
C GLY A 94 -8.09 27.80 14.98
N ALA A 95 -7.09 27.40 14.21
CA ALA A 95 -6.01 28.27 13.76
C ALA A 95 -6.50 29.53 13.02
N THR A 96 -7.53 29.43 12.16
CA THR A 96 -8.11 30.58 11.44
C THR A 96 -8.90 31.51 12.34
N GLY A 97 -9.48 30.98 13.43
CA GLY A 97 -10.11 31.77 14.48
C GLY A 97 -9.09 32.60 15.25
N ARG A 98 -7.93 32.01 15.58
CA ARG A 98 -6.81 32.73 16.21
C ARG A 98 -6.21 33.76 15.26
N LEU A 99 -6.09 33.43 13.98
CA LEU A 99 -5.71 34.38 12.93
C LEU A 99 -6.69 35.56 12.85
N SER A 100 -7.99 35.33 12.95
CA SER A 100 -8.99 36.40 12.93
C SER A 100 -8.80 37.38 14.09
N ILE A 101 -8.52 36.88 15.30
CA ILE A 101 -8.17 37.71 16.46
C ILE A 101 -6.86 38.47 16.23
N LEU A 102 -5.85 37.79 15.67
CA LEU A 102 -4.56 38.41 15.35
C LEU A 102 -4.71 39.57 14.35
N LEU A 103 -5.48 39.38 13.28
CA LEU A 103 -5.76 40.42 12.27
C LEU A 103 -6.46 41.65 12.89
N GLU A 104 -7.43 41.43 13.79
CA GLU A 104 -8.05 42.52 14.54
C GLU A 104 -7.02 43.26 15.42
N ALA A 105 -6.19 42.52 16.16
CA ALA A 105 -5.19 43.09 17.05
C ALA A 105 -4.09 43.85 16.27
N MET A 106 -3.68 43.36 15.11
CA MET A 106 -2.76 44.03 14.17
C MET A 106 -3.32 45.38 13.75
N TRP A 107 -4.59 45.42 13.31
CA TRP A 107 -5.27 46.67 12.94
C TRP A 107 -5.32 47.67 14.08
N ARG A 108 -5.76 47.22 15.27
CA ARG A 108 -5.87 48.06 16.47
C ARG A 108 -4.51 48.60 16.90
N THR A 109 -3.46 47.79 16.79
CA THR A 109 -2.09 48.20 17.11
C THR A 109 -1.61 49.26 16.13
N ALA A 110 -1.78 49.04 14.83
CA ALA A 110 -1.42 50.03 13.82
C ALA A 110 -2.20 51.35 13.98
N CYS A 111 -3.51 51.29 14.28
CA CYS A 111 -4.31 52.49 14.55
C CYS A 111 -3.84 53.25 15.80
N ALA A 112 -3.27 52.56 16.79
CA ALA A 112 -2.71 53.20 17.97
C ALA A 112 -1.32 53.82 17.73
N GLU A 113 -0.52 53.21 16.85
CA GLU A 113 0.78 53.73 16.41
C GLU A 113 0.64 54.89 15.41
N HIS A 114 -0.52 55.04 14.76
CA HIS A 114 -0.85 56.09 13.80
C HIS A 114 -2.03 56.95 14.30
N PRO A 115 -1.79 58.08 15.00
CA PRO A 115 -2.83 58.89 15.64
C PRO A 115 -3.99 59.31 14.72
N GLU A 116 -3.71 59.53 13.43
CA GLU A 116 -4.69 59.87 12.40
C GLU A 116 -5.69 58.73 12.10
N ALA A 117 -5.33 57.48 12.38
CA ALA A 117 -6.17 56.29 12.26
C ALA A 117 -6.84 55.86 13.58
N ALA A 118 -6.55 56.52 14.71
CA ALA A 118 -7.04 56.10 16.03
C ALA A 118 -8.57 55.92 16.09
N LYS A 119 -9.34 56.75 15.38
CA LYS A 119 -10.81 56.67 15.28
C LYS A 119 -11.33 55.42 14.54
N LEU A 120 -10.46 54.71 13.82
CA LEU A 120 -10.78 53.53 13.02
C LEU A 120 -10.56 52.22 13.79
N ALA A 121 -9.99 52.28 15.00
CA ALA A 121 -9.58 51.11 15.77
C ALA A 121 -10.72 50.10 15.99
N ASP A 122 -11.96 50.58 16.18
CA ASP A 122 -13.15 49.75 16.43
C ASP A 122 -13.89 49.31 15.16
N GLN A 123 -13.38 49.61 13.97
CA GLN A 123 -14.01 49.21 12.70
C GLN A 123 -13.46 47.90 12.14
N VAL A 124 -12.56 47.23 12.84
CA VAL A 124 -12.17 45.86 12.55
C VAL A 124 -12.45 45.01 13.79
N GLU A 125 -13.12 43.89 13.57
CA GLU A 125 -13.55 42.96 14.62
C GLU A 125 -13.28 41.51 14.21
N SER A 126 -13.32 40.60 15.18
CA SER A 126 -13.17 39.16 14.95
C SER A 126 -14.30 38.34 15.56
N ILE A 127 -14.63 37.22 14.90
CA ILE A 127 -15.48 36.13 15.37
C ILE A 127 -14.64 34.84 15.37
N MET A 128 -14.23 34.41 16.56
CA MET A 128 -13.61 33.10 16.77
C MET A 128 -14.66 32.09 17.24
N THR A 129 -14.78 30.96 16.55
CA THR A 129 -15.59 29.82 17.05
C THR A 129 -15.06 29.40 18.43
N GLY A 130 -15.88 29.55 19.48
CA GLY A 130 -15.48 29.35 20.88
C GLY A 130 -15.13 30.61 21.68
N GLY A 131 -15.14 31.78 21.04
CA GLY A 131 -14.78 33.07 21.65
C GLY A 131 -13.28 33.18 21.98
N ASP A 132 -12.88 34.27 22.63
CA ASP A 132 -11.47 34.52 22.98
C ASP A 132 -10.84 33.42 23.85
N TYR A 133 -11.65 32.63 24.58
CA TYR A 133 -11.18 31.46 25.33
C TYR A 133 -10.42 30.48 24.42
N ALA A 134 -10.90 30.29 23.20
CA ALA A 134 -10.35 29.32 22.27
C ALA A 134 -8.93 29.67 21.79
N LEU A 135 -8.47 30.91 22.04
CA LEU A 135 -7.11 31.36 21.76
C LEU A 135 -6.08 30.53 22.51
N VAL A 136 -6.32 30.18 23.79
CA VAL A 136 -5.37 29.44 24.65
C VAL A 136 -5.69 27.95 24.76
N ARG A 137 -6.90 27.54 24.39
CA ARG A 137 -7.32 26.14 24.48
C ARG A 137 -8.34 25.80 23.40
N SER A 138 -8.00 24.87 22.53
CA SER A 138 -8.88 24.44 21.43
C SER A 138 -10.22 23.87 21.93
N VAL A 139 -11.30 24.21 21.20
CA VAL A 139 -12.68 23.70 21.39
C VAL A 139 -13.20 23.08 20.09
N GLU A 140 -12.43 22.14 19.54
CA GLU A 140 -12.56 21.65 18.15
C GLU A 140 -13.95 21.11 17.81
N PHE A 141 -14.62 20.48 18.77
CA PHE A 141 -15.96 19.94 18.57
C PHE A 141 -17.05 21.01 18.28
N PHE A 142 -16.75 22.31 18.45
CA PHE A 142 -17.66 23.39 18.04
C PHE A 142 -17.69 23.57 16.52
N GLU A 143 -16.65 23.15 15.81
CA GLU A 143 -16.49 23.42 14.37
C GLU A 143 -17.56 22.73 13.51
N ASP A 144 -18.15 21.64 14.03
CA ASP A 144 -19.16 20.83 13.36
C ASP A 144 -20.54 21.52 13.31
N TYR A 145 -20.76 22.61 14.05
CA TYR A 145 -22.07 23.25 14.21
C TYR A 145 -22.17 24.59 13.46
N ALA A 146 -22.82 24.57 12.29
CA ALA A 146 -23.14 25.79 11.54
C ALA A 146 -24.01 26.78 12.34
N SER A 147 -24.88 26.28 13.22
CA SER A 147 -25.73 27.08 14.09
C SER A 147 -24.92 27.96 15.05
N PHE A 148 -23.74 27.50 15.51
CA PHE A 148 -22.90 28.27 16.43
C PHE A 148 -22.31 29.49 15.72
N GLY A 149 -21.85 29.33 14.47
CA GLY A 149 -21.39 30.46 13.66
C GLY A 149 -22.51 31.48 13.41
N ARG A 150 -23.70 31.01 13.02
CA ARG A 150 -24.87 31.90 12.87
C ARG A 150 -25.15 32.70 14.14
N ARG A 151 -25.13 32.03 15.30
CA ARG A 151 -25.35 32.69 16.59
C ARG A 151 -24.31 33.78 16.86
N GLN A 152 -23.03 33.53 16.61
CA GLN A 152 -21.98 34.52 16.86
C GLN A 152 -22.08 35.74 15.93
N VAL A 153 -22.48 35.59 14.67
CA VAL A 153 -22.76 36.73 13.77
C VAL A 153 -23.95 37.54 14.30
N ALA A 154 -24.98 36.88 14.83
CA ALA A 154 -26.12 37.57 15.45
C ALA A 154 -25.70 38.35 16.71
N GLU A 155 -24.84 37.76 17.55
CA GLU A 155 -24.31 38.40 18.77
C GLU A 155 -23.33 39.55 18.48
N ALA A 156 -22.58 39.46 17.37
CA ALA A 156 -21.77 40.57 16.83
C ALA A 156 -22.63 41.72 16.27
N LYS A 157 -23.96 41.55 16.26
CA LYS A 157 -24.96 42.52 15.78
C LYS A 157 -24.64 43.01 14.37
N MET A 158 -24.23 42.09 13.50
CA MET A 158 -23.82 42.45 12.14
C MET A 158 -25.00 42.99 11.33
N THR A 159 -24.72 43.97 10.47
CA THR A 159 -25.70 44.67 9.63
C THR A 159 -25.22 44.76 8.17
N ALA A 160 -26.07 45.24 7.26
CA ALA A 160 -25.72 45.45 5.85
C ALA A 160 -24.60 46.49 5.60
N LYS A 161 -24.21 47.28 6.62
CA LYS A 161 -23.06 48.20 6.52
C LYS A 161 -21.72 47.49 6.75
N ASP A 162 -21.75 46.30 7.33
CA ASP A 162 -20.56 45.55 7.70
C ASP A 162 -20.09 44.66 6.52
N LEU A 163 -18.85 44.20 6.62
CA LEU A 163 -18.20 43.27 5.69
C LEU A 163 -17.73 42.04 6.47
N LEU A 164 -18.18 40.85 6.09
CA LEU A 164 -17.63 39.60 6.62
C LEU A 164 -16.50 39.09 5.71
N VAL A 165 -15.35 38.80 6.31
CA VAL A 165 -14.25 38.04 5.68
C VAL A 165 -14.12 36.72 6.44
N ALA A 166 -14.77 35.67 5.94
CA ALA A 166 -14.75 34.35 6.54
C ALA A 166 -13.51 33.58 6.05
N ILE A 167 -12.74 33.03 6.98
CA ILE A 167 -11.49 32.33 6.74
C ILE A 167 -11.64 30.91 7.28
N THR A 168 -11.39 29.92 6.44
CA THR A 168 -11.42 28.50 6.82
C THR A 168 -10.35 27.75 6.06
N GLU A 169 -9.55 26.97 6.78
CA GLU A 169 -8.34 26.35 6.22
C GLU A 169 -8.61 25.59 4.92
N GLY A 170 -9.60 24.70 4.94
CA GLY A 170 -9.94 23.85 3.80
C GLY A 170 -11.26 24.20 3.09
N GLY A 171 -12.05 25.17 3.59
CA GLY A 171 -13.33 25.57 2.98
C GLY A 171 -14.55 24.78 3.49
N GLU A 172 -14.34 23.76 4.32
CA GLU A 172 -15.38 22.83 4.76
C GLU A 172 -15.89 23.04 6.19
N THR A 173 -15.31 23.97 6.96
CA THR A 173 -15.63 24.16 8.38
C THR A 173 -17.08 24.64 8.58
N SER A 174 -17.93 23.80 9.17
CA SER A 174 -19.38 24.06 9.26
C SER A 174 -19.71 25.35 10.03
N SER A 175 -19.03 25.63 11.15
CA SER A 175 -19.26 26.87 11.92
C SER A 175 -18.97 28.13 11.10
N VAL A 176 -17.87 28.15 10.34
CA VAL A 176 -17.49 29.28 9.47
C VAL A 176 -18.48 29.44 8.31
N LEU A 177 -18.92 28.34 7.69
CA LEU A 177 -19.98 28.41 6.67
C LEU A 177 -21.31 28.91 7.26
N GLY A 178 -21.54 28.68 8.56
CA GLY A 178 -22.62 29.28 9.32
C GLY A 178 -22.52 30.80 9.42
N THR A 179 -21.32 31.35 9.64
CA THR A 179 -21.12 32.81 9.68
C THR A 179 -21.36 33.44 8.32
N VAL A 180 -20.88 32.81 7.25
CA VAL A 180 -21.14 33.19 5.84
C VAL A 180 -22.64 33.29 5.59
N ALA A 181 -23.40 32.27 5.96
CA ALA A 181 -24.84 32.22 5.69
C ALA A 181 -25.62 33.30 6.46
N GLU A 182 -25.36 33.48 7.76
CA GLU A 182 -26.02 34.51 8.57
C GLU A 182 -25.65 35.93 8.09
N ALA A 183 -24.41 36.15 7.69
CA ALA A 183 -23.96 37.43 7.15
C ALA A 183 -24.67 37.80 5.84
N ALA A 184 -24.77 36.83 4.93
CA ALA A 184 -25.48 37.01 3.66
C ALA A 184 -26.98 37.25 3.89
N ASP A 185 -27.59 36.57 4.87
CA ASP A 185 -28.99 36.77 5.26
C ASP A 185 -29.26 38.17 5.83
N ARG A 186 -28.24 38.81 6.43
CA ARG A 186 -28.28 40.18 6.96
C ARG A 186 -27.95 41.26 5.92
N GLY A 187 -27.63 40.85 4.69
CA GLY A 187 -27.31 41.76 3.58
C GLY A 187 -25.93 42.41 3.67
N ALA A 188 -25.01 41.86 4.47
CA ALA A 188 -23.63 42.32 4.51
C ALA A 188 -22.83 41.85 3.29
N GLY A 189 -21.74 42.53 2.98
CA GLY A 189 -20.77 42.00 2.01
C GLY A 189 -20.09 40.75 2.59
N VAL A 190 -19.88 39.71 1.77
CA VAL A 190 -19.29 38.45 2.25
C VAL A 190 -18.17 37.98 1.34
N PHE A 191 -17.01 37.70 1.94
CA PHE A 191 -15.85 37.08 1.32
C PHE A 191 -15.51 35.78 2.04
N LEU A 192 -15.14 34.74 1.29
CA LEU A 192 -14.81 33.42 1.81
C LEU A 192 -13.44 32.99 1.26
N LEU A 193 -12.47 32.80 2.16
CA LEU A 193 -11.08 32.43 1.87
C LEU A 193 -10.80 31.00 2.36
N PHE A 194 -10.20 30.16 1.51
CA PHE A 194 -9.82 28.78 1.83
C PHE A 194 -8.77 28.18 0.89
N ASN A 195 -8.14 27.05 1.26
CA ASN A 195 -6.95 26.51 0.59
C ASN A 195 -7.16 25.21 -0.22
N ASN A 196 -8.40 24.90 -0.59
CA ASN A 196 -8.73 23.82 -1.53
C ASN A 196 -9.34 24.38 -2.81
N PRO A 197 -9.27 23.65 -3.96
CA PRO A 197 -9.94 24.08 -5.17
C PRO A 197 -11.45 24.24 -4.96
N ALA A 198 -11.99 25.42 -5.29
CA ALA A 198 -13.39 25.75 -5.02
C ALA A 198 -14.37 24.82 -5.76
N ASP A 199 -14.03 24.43 -6.99
CA ASP A 199 -14.79 23.49 -7.83
C ASP A 199 -14.81 22.07 -7.22
N LEU A 200 -13.68 21.62 -6.69
CA LEU A 200 -13.57 20.32 -6.01
C LEU A 200 -14.47 20.28 -4.77
N LEU A 201 -14.41 21.30 -3.91
CA LEU A 201 -15.29 21.42 -2.74
C LEU A 201 -16.77 21.44 -3.13
N ALA A 202 -17.13 22.30 -4.08
CA ALA A 202 -18.51 22.45 -4.53
C ALA A 202 -19.04 21.18 -5.23
N SER A 203 -18.19 20.39 -5.89
CA SER A 203 -18.62 19.16 -6.55
C SER A 203 -18.91 18.02 -5.56
N ARG A 204 -18.22 17.96 -4.42
CA ARG A 204 -18.30 16.81 -3.49
C ARG A 204 -19.02 17.08 -2.18
N LEU A 205 -19.02 18.31 -1.68
CA LEU A 205 -19.57 18.65 -0.37
C LEU A 205 -20.75 19.62 -0.50
N GLU A 206 -21.94 19.16 -0.11
CA GLU A 206 -23.17 19.97 -0.18
C GLU A 206 -23.07 21.26 0.64
N ARG A 207 -22.49 21.20 1.85
CA ARG A 207 -22.31 22.39 2.69
C ARG A 207 -21.43 23.45 2.03
N CYS A 208 -20.35 23.03 1.36
CA CYS A 208 -19.44 23.94 0.65
C CYS A 208 -20.09 24.49 -0.61
N ARG A 209 -20.75 23.64 -1.40
CA ARG A 209 -21.50 24.04 -2.60
C ARG A 209 -22.44 25.21 -2.31
N ARG A 210 -23.24 25.10 -1.26
CA ARG A 210 -24.20 26.15 -0.87
C ARG A 210 -23.56 27.51 -0.62
N ALA A 211 -22.37 27.55 0.00
CA ALA A 211 -21.66 28.79 0.28
C ALA A 211 -20.91 29.33 -0.96
N ILE A 212 -20.25 28.43 -1.70
CA ILE A 212 -19.40 28.78 -2.86
C ILE A 212 -20.24 29.26 -4.04
N THR A 213 -21.42 28.67 -4.28
CA THR A 213 -22.28 29.05 -5.41
C THR A 213 -23.30 30.13 -5.08
N ASP A 214 -23.30 30.66 -3.85
CA ASP A 214 -24.18 31.79 -3.50
C ASP A 214 -23.68 33.07 -4.18
N PRO A 215 -24.47 33.71 -5.06
CA PRO A 215 -24.02 34.90 -5.78
C PRO A 215 -23.73 36.11 -4.87
N ARG A 216 -24.14 36.05 -3.59
CA ARG A 216 -23.85 37.07 -2.57
C ARG A 216 -22.45 36.91 -1.95
N VAL A 217 -21.78 35.78 -2.19
CA VAL A 217 -20.48 35.44 -1.60
C VAL A 217 -19.37 35.58 -2.65
N CYS A 218 -18.32 36.33 -2.31
CA CYS A 218 -17.09 36.36 -3.10
C CYS A 218 -16.12 35.29 -2.58
N VAL A 219 -15.76 34.32 -3.42
CA VAL A 219 -14.80 33.28 -3.07
C VAL A 219 -13.39 33.70 -3.47
N LEU A 220 -12.42 33.53 -2.56
CA LEU A 220 -10.99 33.59 -2.87
C LEU A 220 -10.40 32.20 -2.65
N ASP A 221 -10.07 31.55 -3.76
CA ASP A 221 -9.37 30.26 -3.78
C ASP A 221 -7.87 30.50 -3.51
N LEU A 222 -7.42 30.08 -2.33
CA LEU A 222 -6.03 30.18 -1.86
C LEU A 222 -5.27 28.86 -2.02
N HIS A 223 -5.73 27.97 -2.91
CA HIS A 223 -5.11 26.66 -3.05
C HIS A 223 -3.61 26.75 -3.43
N CYS A 224 -2.75 26.15 -2.59
CA CYS A 224 -1.30 26.08 -2.76
C CYS A 224 -0.74 24.64 -2.71
N GLY A 225 -1.61 23.63 -2.88
CA GLY A 225 -1.24 22.21 -2.80
C GLY A 225 -1.31 21.63 -1.38
N PRO A 226 -0.82 20.38 -1.18
CA PRO A 226 -0.82 19.72 0.12
C PRO A 226 0.14 20.36 1.13
N MET A 227 -0.15 20.22 2.41
CA MET A 227 0.67 20.78 3.50
C MET A 227 2.00 20.03 3.67
N ALA A 228 3.06 20.70 4.13
CA ALA A 228 4.38 20.09 4.31
C ALA A 228 4.34 18.86 5.24
N LEU A 229 3.56 18.96 6.31
CA LEU A 229 3.12 17.84 7.13
C LEU A 229 1.63 17.61 6.81
N ALA A 230 1.29 16.43 6.30
CA ALA A 230 -0.04 16.13 5.80
C ALA A 230 -1.13 16.39 6.86
N GLY A 231 -2.17 17.14 6.50
CA GLY A 231 -3.25 17.55 7.40
C GLY A 231 -2.92 18.70 8.37
N SER A 232 -1.68 19.22 8.38
CA SER A 232 -1.25 20.32 9.25
C SER A 232 -1.56 21.68 8.63
N THR A 233 -2.84 22.02 8.58
CA THR A 233 -3.37 23.25 7.96
C THR A 233 -2.91 24.55 8.65
N ARG A 234 -2.51 24.49 9.93
CA ARG A 234 -1.83 25.60 10.65
C ARG A 234 -0.52 26.09 9.98
N MET A 235 0.01 25.34 9.02
CA MET A 235 1.19 25.69 8.24
C MET A 235 0.77 26.51 7.00
N GLN A 236 0.95 25.97 5.80
CA GLN A 236 0.82 26.73 4.55
C GLN A 236 -0.57 27.34 4.34
N ALA A 237 -1.64 26.66 4.77
CA ALA A 237 -3.01 27.18 4.60
C ALA A 237 -3.23 28.47 5.41
N THR A 238 -2.90 28.47 6.70
CA THR A 238 -3.03 29.72 7.50
C THR A 238 -1.97 30.77 7.20
N THR A 239 -0.78 30.40 6.69
CA THR A 239 0.18 31.37 6.15
C THR A 239 -0.40 32.09 4.92
N SER A 240 -1.04 31.34 4.02
CA SER A 240 -1.74 31.85 2.84
C SER A 240 -2.84 32.85 3.24
N GLU A 241 -3.67 32.47 4.20
CA GLU A 241 -4.77 33.31 4.68
C GLU A 241 -4.27 34.57 5.39
N GLN A 242 -3.24 34.46 6.23
CA GLN A 242 -2.64 35.61 6.91
C GLN A 242 -2.03 36.59 5.92
N LEU A 243 -1.32 36.10 4.91
CA LEU A 243 -0.73 36.92 3.87
C LEU A 243 -1.80 37.67 3.08
N ILE A 244 -2.84 36.98 2.59
CA ILE A 244 -3.86 37.60 1.73
C ILE A 244 -4.79 38.53 2.53
N ALA A 245 -5.30 38.09 3.67
CA ALA A 245 -6.19 38.91 4.50
C ALA A 245 -5.44 40.10 5.11
N GLY A 246 -4.20 39.88 5.59
CA GLY A 246 -3.33 40.93 6.11
C GLY A 246 -2.94 41.96 5.06
N ALA A 247 -2.59 41.51 3.84
CA ALA A 247 -2.27 42.40 2.72
C ALA A 247 -3.47 43.27 2.34
N ALA A 248 -4.67 42.68 2.28
CA ALA A 248 -5.89 43.43 2.00
C ALA A 248 -6.16 44.50 3.08
N LEU A 249 -6.00 44.12 4.35
CA LEU A 249 -6.22 45.00 5.49
C LEU A 249 -5.21 46.15 5.53
N GLU A 250 -3.92 45.87 5.28
CA GLU A 250 -2.90 46.91 5.21
C GLU A 250 -3.08 47.82 4.00
N THR A 251 -3.48 47.28 2.84
CA THR A 251 -3.80 48.09 1.66
C THR A 251 -4.95 49.05 1.94
N VAL A 252 -6.00 48.61 2.63
CA VAL A 252 -7.09 49.48 3.09
C VAL A 252 -6.56 50.59 4.00
N LEU A 253 -5.71 50.26 4.98
CA LEU A 253 -5.11 51.25 5.87
C LEU A 253 -4.23 52.25 5.11
N HIS A 254 -3.38 51.78 4.19
CA HIS A 254 -2.52 52.63 3.38
C HIS A 254 -3.33 53.59 2.51
N ARG A 255 -4.41 53.13 1.87
CA ARG A 255 -5.33 53.98 1.10
C ARG A 255 -6.06 55.00 1.96
N LEU A 256 -6.35 54.70 3.22
CA LEU A 256 -6.96 55.64 4.17
C LEU A 256 -5.96 56.68 4.68
N LEU A 257 -4.70 56.29 4.83
CA LEU A 257 -3.60 57.16 5.31
C LEU A 257 -2.87 57.91 4.19
N GLY A 258 -3.11 57.58 2.93
CA GLY A 258 -2.37 58.12 1.78
C GLY A 258 -0.92 57.60 1.70
N LYS A 259 -0.65 56.40 2.22
CA LYS A 259 0.65 55.72 2.11
C LYS A 259 0.75 54.92 0.79
N PRO A 260 1.96 54.70 0.25
CA PRO A 260 2.13 53.91 -0.97
C PRO A 260 1.69 52.45 -0.79
N GLU A 261 1.15 51.85 -1.85
CA GLU A 261 0.86 50.41 -1.89
C GLU A 261 2.16 49.60 -1.95
N ARG A 262 2.12 48.36 -1.44
CA ARG A 262 3.27 47.46 -1.35
C ARG A 262 3.10 46.29 -2.32
N ASP A 263 4.22 45.73 -2.75
CA ASP A 263 4.23 44.44 -3.45
C ASP A 263 4.39 43.31 -2.43
N TYR A 264 3.26 42.85 -1.88
CA TYR A 264 3.22 41.81 -0.86
C TYR A 264 3.81 40.47 -1.33
N ALA A 265 3.74 40.16 -2.62
CA ALA A 265 4.32 38.94 -3.16
C ALA A 265 5.85 39.05 -3.22
N ALA A 266 6.39 40.20 -3.61
CA ALA A 266 7.83 40.44 -3.60
C ALA A 266 8.39 40.48 -2.17
N ASP A 267 7.69 41.15 -1.25
CA ASP A 267 8.05 41.18 0.17
C ASP A 267 8.08 39.77 0.78
N PHE A 268 7.04 38.96 0.51
CA PHE A 268 6.99 37.58 0.98
C PHE A 268 8.07 36.70 0.32
N GLY A 269 8.36 36.90 -0.97
CA GLY A 269 9.46 36.21 -1.64
C GLY A 269 10.82 36.51 -1.01
N THR A 270 11.06 37.78 -0.65
CA THR A 270 12.28 38.21 0.06
C THR A 270 12.36 37.59 1.46
N LEU A 271 11.24 37.51 2.16
CA LEU A 271 11.16 36.82 3.46
C LEU A 271 11.55 35.35 3.35
N LEU A 272 11.03 34.63 2.35
CA LEU A 272 11.38 33.23 2.12
C LEU A 272 12.86 33.07 1.75
N ASP A 273 13.40 33.91 0.85
CA ASP A 273 14.83 33.91 0.51
C ASP A 273 15.71 34.08 1.74
N ALA A 274 15.32 34.97 2.65
CA ALA A 274 16.06 35.20 3.88
C ALA A 274 15.95 34.02 4.85
N LEU A 275 14.76 33.43 5.05
CA LEU A 275 14.58 32.28 5.93
C LEU A 275 15.32 31.02 5.42
N GLU A 276 15.50 30.89 4.11
CA GLU A 276 16.25 29.80 3.46
C GLU A 276 17.77 30.05 3.46
N ALA A 277 18.23 31.24 3.86
CA ALA A 277 19.66 31.52 3.97
C ALA A 277 20.31 30.60 5.02
N GLU A 278 21.49 30.07 4.71
CA GLU A 278 22.15 29.02 5.50
C GLU A 278 22.30 29.38 6.99
N ALA A 279 22.63 30.65 7.31
CA ALA A 279 22.74 31.10 8.69
C ALA A 279 21.41 31.03 9.45
N ASN A 280 20.30 31.40 8.80
CA ASN A 280 18.96 31.37 9.40
C ASN A 280 18.45 29.93 9.51
N VAL A 281 18.67 29.09 8.50
CA VAL A 281 18.39 27.64 8.56
C VAL A 281 19.10 27.01 9.75
N GLN A 282 20.39 27.32 9.94
CA GLN A 282 21.16 26.80 11.05
C GLN A 282 20.65 27.33 12.41
N ALA A 283 20.34 28.62 12.52
CA ALA A 283 19.79 29.19 13.76
C ALA A 283 18.44 28.56 14.14
N ILE A 284 17.55 28.33 13.17
CA ILE A 284 16.27 27.62 13.37
C ILE A 284 16.52 26.18 13.82
N ALA A 285 17.46 25.49 13.17
CA ALA A 285 17.83 24.12 13.50
C ALA A 285 18.42 24.00 14.91
N ASP A 286 19.28 24.93 15.32
CA ASP A 286 19.90 24.94 16.65
C ASP A 286 18.87 25.24 17.75
N TYR A 287 17.96 26.21 17.52
CA TYR A 287 16.88 26.48 18.46
C TYR A 287 15.91 25.29 18.60
N MET A 288 15.58 24.65 17.48
CA MET A 288 14.77 23.43 17.46
C MET A 288 15.44 22.28 18.22
N ALA A 289 16.76 22.09 18.06
CA ALA A 289 17.51 21.09 18.81
C ALA A 289 17.47 21.37 20.31
N PHE A 290 17.65 22.63 20.71
CA PHE A 290 17.50 23.08 22.10
C PHE A 290 16.11 22.74 22.65
N GLU A 291 15.03 23.10 21.95
CA GLU A 291 13.66 22.80 22.40
C GLU A 291 13.41 21.28 22.50
N ALA A 292 13.89 20.51 21.52
CA ALA A 292 13.78 19.05 21.54
C ALA A 292 14.54 18.44 22.73
N ASP A 293 15.70 18.96 23.10
CA ASP A 293 16.46 18.52 24.27
C ASP A 293 15.74 18.80 25.59
N ILE A 294 15.09 19.96 25.73
CA ILE A 294 14.25 20.25 26.91
C ILE A 294 13.15 19.20 27.03
N TYR A 295 12.44 18.90 25.95
CA TYR A 295 11.36 17.91 25.96
C TYR A 295 11.84 16.47 26.17
N ARG A 296 12.96 16.05 25.58
CA ARG A 296 13.57 14.73 25.84
C ARG A 296 13.90 14.54 27.32
N ASN A 297 14.33 15.61 27.98
CA ASN A 297 14.65 15.62 29.40
C ASN A 297 13.41 15.80 30.30
N GLN A 298 12.19 15.77 29.73
CA GLN A 298 10.92 16.00 30.44
C GLN A 298 10.82 17.40 31.07
N GLY A 299 11.56 18.37 30.55
CA GLY A 299 11.42 19.78 30.89
C GLY A 299 10.28 20.44 30.12
N LYS A 300 9.84 21.60 30.61
CA LYS A 300 8.83 22.46 29.99
C LYS A 300 9.48 23.75 29.53
N LEU A 301 8.93 24.35 28.49
CA LEU A 301 9.36 25.61 27.94
C LEU A 301 8.33 26.71 28.23
N THR A 302 8.80 27.88 28.66
CA THR A 302 7.98 29.08 28.84
C THR A 302 8.53 30.21 27.99
N TYR A 303 7.75 30.59 26.97
CA TYR A 303 8.01 31.73 26.09
C TYR A 303 7.64 33.03 26.80
N PHE A 304 8.54 34.01 26.78
CA PHE A 304 8.34 35.35 27.30
C PHE A 304 8.35 36.34 26.16
N ALA A 305 7.33 37.20 26.08
CA ALA A 305 7.23 38.26 25.09
C ALA A 305 6.39 39.42 25.61
N ASN A 306 6.66 40.64 25.14
CA ASN A 306 5.81 41.80 25.37
C ASN A 306 4.84 42.00 24.19
N ASP A 307 5.40 42.17 23.00
CA ASP A 307 4.68 42.24 21.73
C ASP A 307 4.61 40.84 21.09
N PHE A 308 3.72 40.65 20.11
CA PHE A 308 3.54 39.38 19.38
C PHE A 308 3.10 38.18 20.23
N LEU A 309 2.53 38.43 21.42
CA LEU A 309 2.03 37.37 22.31
C LEU A 309 0.97 36.49 21.61
N LEU A 310 0.10 37.11 20.81
CA LEU A 310 -0.94 36.43 20.03
C LEU A 310 -0.35 35.49 18.96
N ASP A 311 0.72 35.89 18.28
CA ASP A 311 1.43 35.06 17.30
C ASP A 311 1.93 33.77 17.94
N ILE A 312 2.53 33.87 19.13
CA ILE A 312 3.02 32.70 19.88
C ILE A 312 1.85 31.79 20.29
N PHE A 313 0.69 32.34 20.65
CA PHE A 313 -0.51 31.53 20.91
C PHE A 313 -1.01 30.77 19.68
N THR A 314 -0.85 31.33 18.47
CA THR A 314 -1.27 30.66 17.23
C THR A 314 -0.48 29.38 16.96
N ASP A 315 0.80 29.31 17.36
CA ASP A 315 1.61 28.09 17.29
C ASP A 315 1.41 27.20 18.51
N THR A 316 1.65 27.72 19.73
CA THR A 316 1.71 26.92 20.96
C THR A 316 0.40 26.20 21.28
N THR A 317 -0.75 26.82 21.00
CA THR A 317 -2.06 26.20 21.22
C THR A 317 -2.33 25.08 20.23
N GLU A 318 -1.87 25.21 18.98
CA GLU A 318 -2.05 24.20 17.93
C GLU A 318 -1.17 22.96 18.13
N ARG A 319 -0.09 23.06 18.94
CA ARG A 319 0.72 21.88 19.27
C ARG A 319 -0.08 20.81 20.03
N SER A 320 -1.12 21.21 20.78
CA SER A 320 -1.94 20.29 21.58
C SER A 320 -2.73 19.31 20.70
N PRO A 321 -3.60 19.73 19.78
CA PRO A 321 -4.32 18.79 18.91
C PRO A 321 -3.44 18.15 17.83
N THR A 322 -2.41 18.85 17.35
CA THR A 322 -1.52 18.38 16.28
C THR A 322 -0.63 17.22 16.74
N PHE A 323 -0.08 17.32 17.95
CA PHE A 323 0.93 16.39 18.45
C PHE A 323 0.55 15.74 19.79
N MET A 324 -0.69 15.93 20.27
CA MET A 324 -1.16 15.45 21.57
C MET A 324 -0.32 15.96 22.75
N LEU A 325 0.08 17.22 22.70
CA LEU A 325 0.69 17.88 23.87
C LEU A 325 -0.40 18.30 24.88
N PRO A 326 -0.10 18.28 26.18
CA PRO A 326 -1.02 18.83 27.19
C PRO A 326 -1.42 20.27 26.85
N PRO A 327 -2.73 20.62 26.85
CA PRO A 327 -3.17 21.98 26.59
C PRO A 327 -2.81 22.89 27.76
N PHE A 328 -3.02 24.20 27.57
CA PHE A 328 -2.85 25.17 28.64
C PHE A 328 -3.74 24.80 29.83
N ARG A 329 -3.19 24.97 31.02
CA ARG A 329 -3.85 24.61 32.29
C ARG A 329 -4.28 25.86 33.03
N ARG A 330 -5.53 25.85 33.52
CA ARG A 330 -6.03 26.88 34.44
C ARG A 330 -5.32 26.75 35.79
N ARG A 331 -5.02 27.88 36.45
CA ARG A 331 -4.33 27.91 37.75
C ARG A 331 -5.11 27.17 38.86
N ASP A 332 -6.44 27.16 38.78
CA ASP A 332 -7.32 26.46 39.73
C ASP A 332 -7.44 24.95 39.49
N ASN A 333 -6.96 24.44 38.34
CA ASN A 333 -6.95 23.02 38.04
C ASN A 333 -5.58 22.42 38.36
N LYS A 334 -5.43 21.89 39.58
CA LYS A 334 -4.17 21.29 40.05
C LYS A 334 -3.95 19.84 39.60
N THR A 335 -4.94 19.18 39.01
CA THR A 335 -4.86 17.76 38.62
C THR A 335 -4.52 17.54 37.16
N ALA A 336 -4.79 18.51 36.27
CA ALA A 336 -4.43 18.42 34.87
C ALA A 336 -2.90 18.56 34.65
N PRO A 337 -2.32 17.91 33.62
CA PRO A 337 -0.91 18.09 33.26
C PRO A 337 -0.60 19.52 32.80
N GLN A 338 0.66 19.93 32.97
CA GLN A 338 1.17 21.21 32.50
C GLN A 338 1.47 21.17 31.00
N SER A 339 1.18 22.27 30.29
CA SER A 339 1.58 22.42 28.89
C SER A 339 3.09 22.37 28.73
N TRP A 340 3.58 21.68 27.70
CA TRP A 340 5.01 21.63 27.39
C TRP A 340 5.53 22.98 26.90
N ALA A 341 4.70 23.77 26.22
CA ALA A 341 4.99 25.15 25.83
C ALA A 341 3.94 26.07 26.46
N PHE A 342 4.39 27.10 27.18
CA PHE A 342 3.51 28.12 27.78
C PHE A 342 3.98 29.52 27.39
N VAL A 343 3.10 30.50 27.46
CA VAL A 343 3.40 31.89 27.05
C VAL A 343 3.13 32.84 28.21
N LYS A 344 4.06 33.78 28.44
CA LYS A 344 3.95 34.82 29.47
C LYS A 344 4.39 36.20 28.98
N ASN A 345 3.77 37.24 29.53
CA ASN A 345 4.25 38.61 29.50
C ASN A 345 4.85 38.95 30.88
N PRO A 346 6.17 39.23 30.96
CA PRO A 346 6.83 39.45 32.25
C PRO A 346 6.62 40.86 32.84
N LEU A 347 5.98 41.79 32.12
CA LEU A 347 5.90 43.20 32.50
C LEU A 347 4.61 43.57 33.26
N VAL A 348 3.54 42.79 33.09
CA VAL A 348 2.21 43.15 33.60
C VAL A 348 1.42 41.93 34.08
N ALA A 349 0.45 42.16 34.96
CA ALA A 349 -0.46 41.11 35.43
C ALA A 349 -1.38 40.58 34.30
N THR A 350 -1.91 39.37 34.46
CA THR A 350 -2.69 38.63 33.45
C THR A 350 -3.83 39.45 32.81
N PRO A 351 -4.70 40.17 33.55
CA PRO A 351 -5.76 40.98 32.93
C PRO A 351 -5.22 42.07 32.00
N GLU A 352 -4.11 42.70 32.39
CA GLU A 352 -3.47 43.75 31.60
C GLU A 352 -2.68 43.17 30.42
N ALA A 353 -2.07 41.99 30.56
CA ALA A 353 -1.44 41.27 29.44
C ALA A 353 -2.45 40.98 28.33
N TRP A 354 -3.66 40.51 28.69
CA TRP A 354 -4.75 40.31 27.75
C TRP A 354 -5.23 41.62 27.12
N ASN A 355 -5.43 42.66 27.93
CA ASN A 355 -5.86 43.98 27.46
C ASN A 355 -4.87 44.58 26.46
N ARG A 356 -3.56 44.49 26.73
CA ARG A 356 -2.50 44.96 25.83
C ARG A 356 -2.44 44.18 24.53
N SER A 357 -2.59 42.85 24.61
CA SER A 357 -2.52 41.98 23.42
C SER A 357 -3.72 42.16 22.51
N MET A 358 -4.93 42.26 23.07
CA MET A 358 -6.18 42.37 22.32
C MET A 358 -6.51 43.81 21.89
N ARG A 359 -6.08 44.82 22.68
CA ARG A 359 -6.47 46.23 22.56
C ARG A 359 -7.99 46.45 22.49
N ARG A 360 -8.74 45.54 23.12
CA ARG A 360 -10.21 45.59 23.30
C ARG A 360 -10.63 44.71 24.49
N PRO A 361 -11.84 44.90 25.04
CA PRO A 361 -12.40 43.97 26.01
C PRO A 361 -12.49 42.53 25.48
N LEU A 362 -12.39 41.56 26.39
CA LEU A 362 -12.51 40.13 26.09
C LEU A 362 -13.93 39.78 25.60
N ARG A 363 -14.02 39.01 24.50
CA ARG A 363 -15.23 38.53 23.84
C ARG A 363 -15.33 37.01 23.96
N CYS A 364 -15.58 36.56 25.18
CA CYS A 364 -15.81 35.16 25.55
C CYS A 364 -17.29 34.76 25.40
N LEU A 365 -17.60 33.46 25.45
CA LEU A 365 -18.97 32.94 25.32
C LEU A 365 -19.60 32.70 26.70
N ASN A 366 -20.86 33.12 26.87
CA ASN A 366 -21.66 32.92 28.08
C ASN A 366 -22.96 32.12 27.80
N TRP A 367 -22.92 31.23 26.81
CA TRP A 367 -24.08 30.42 26.39
C TRP A 367 -24.51 29.43 27.48
N THR A 368 -25.81 29.31 27.73
CA THR A 368 -26.39 28.36 28.69
C THR A 368 -26.67 27.00 28.06
N ALA A 369 -27.02 26.00 28.88
CA ALA A 369 -27.45 24.70 28.38
C ALA A 369 -28.64 24.81 27.41
N GLU A 370 -29.59 25.71 27.70
CA GLU A 370 -30.74 25.99 26.83
C GLU A 370 -30.33 26.57 25.48
N ASP A 371 -29.32 27.45 25.44
CA ASP A 371 -28.79 27.99 24.19
C ASP A 371 -28.20 26.88 23.30
N TYR A 372 -27.40 25.97 23.89
CA TYR A 372 -26.83 24.83 23.14
C TYR A 372 -27.92 23.90 22.58
N VAL A 373 -28.97 23.61 23.37
CA VAL A 373 -30.12 22.82 22.91
C VAL A 373 -30.84 23.52 21.76
N ALA A 374 -31.09 24.83 21.87
CA ALA A 374 -31.75 25.62 20.83
C ALA A 374 -30.95 25.67 19.51
N MET A 375 -29.62 25.58 19.60
CA MET A 375 -28.71 25.49 18.44
C MET A 375 -28.53 24.07 17.91
N GLY A 376 -29.16 23.06 18.50
CA GLY A 376 -29.07 21.66 18.07
C GLY A 376 -27.76 20.96 18.45
N ALA A 377 -27.09 21.41 19.52
CA ALA A 377 -25.88 20.76 20.01
C ALA A 377 -26.16 19.36 20.55
N GLY A 378 -25.22 18.43 20.33
CA GLY A 378 -25.32 17.06 20.85
C GLY A 378 -25.37 17.00 22.38
N GLU A 379 -25.94 15.91 22.92
CA GLU A 379 -26.22 15.73 24.35
C GLU A 379 -25.01 15.98 25.27
N LYS A 380 -23.80 15.59 24.82
CA LYS A 380 -22.56 15.82 25.60
C LYS A 380 -22.28 17.29 25.88
N ILE A 381 -22.56 18.18 24.92
CA ILE A 381 -22.33 19.63 25.05
C ILE A 381 -23.46 20.24 25.88
N SER A 382 -24.71 19.88 25.55
CA SER A 382 -25.90 20.43 26.16
C SER A 382 -26.05 20.06 27.65
N SER A 383 -25.68 18.84 28.03
CA SER A 383 -25.77 18.37 29.44
C SER A 383 -24.65 18.91 30.34
N ARG A 384 -23.50 19.30 29.75
CA ARG A 384 -22.37 19.87 30.47
C ARG A 384 -21.67 20.94 29.64
N PRO A 385 -22.26 22.15 29.55
CA PRO A 385 -21.68 23.25 28.80
C PRO A 385 -20.22 23.54 29.21
N PRO A 386 -19.33 23.83 28.24
CA PRO A 386 -17.95 24.19 28.55
C PRO A 386 -17.87 25.55 29.23
N ALA A 387 -16.92 25.70 30.15
CA ALA A 387 -16.65 26.96 30.85
C ALA A 387 -15.77 27.85 29.96
N LEU A 388 -16.42 28.75 29.21
CA LEU A 388 -15.80 29.61 28.18
C LEU A 388 -15.90 31.10 28.50
N ALA A 389 -16.25 31.48 29.74
CA ALA A 389 -16.45 32.87 30.11
C ALA A 389 -15.11 33.62 30.27
N ALA A 390 -15.15 34.95 30.30
CA ALA A 390 -13.95 35.77 30.50
C ALA A 390 -13.25 35.45 31.84
N ALA A 391 -14.02 35.16 32.90
CA ALA A 391 -13.48 34.75 34.19
C ALA A 391 -12.70 33.42 34.13
N ASP A 392 -13.05 32.52 33.20
CA ASP A 392 -12.33 31.27 32.96
C ASP A 392 -11.03 31.50 32.18
N LEU A 393 -11.04 32.39 31.18
CA LEU A 393 -9.85 32.79 30.43
C LEU A 393 -8.81 33.48 31.34
N LEU A 394 -9.25 34.28 32.30
CA LEU A 394 -8.36 34.93 33.27
C LEU A 394 -7.69 33.96 34.26
N GLN A 395 -8.10 32.68 34.30
CA GLN A 395 -7.40 31.65 35.10
C GLN A 395 -6.11 31.13 34.46
N PHE A 396 -5.85 31.46 33.18
CA PHE A 396 -4.58 31.18 32.54
C PHE A 396 -3.62 32.35 32.84
N ALA A 397 -2.70 32.13 33.78
CA ALA A 397 -1.82 33.16 34.31
C ALA A 397 -0.67 33.50 33.34
N ILE A 398 -1.02 34.25 32.29
CA ILE A 398 -0.11 34.66 31.21
C ILE A 398 0.66 35.95 31.52
N GLY A 399 0.42 36.60 32.66
CA GLY A 399 1.15 37.81 33.07
C GLY A 399 2.38 37.50 33.94
N GLN A 400 2.86 38.52 34.64
CA GLN A 400 4.04 38.46 35.51
C GLN A 400 3.86 37.59 36.77
N GLU A 401 2.66 37.06 37.02
CA GLU A 401 2.36 36.25 38.20
C GLU A 401 3.32 35.05 38.31
N ASP A 402 3.84 34.79 39.51
CA ASP A 402 4.76 33.67 39.71
C ASP A 402 4.06 32.32 39.58
N LEU A 403 4.66 31.40 38.83
CA LEU A 403 4.12 30.08 38.55
C LEU A 403 5.21 29.02 38.74
N GLU A 404 5.41 28.61 39.99
CA GLU A 404 6.42 27.61 40.38
C GLU A 404 6.36 26.33 39.53
N GLU A 405 5.16 25.88 39.20
CA GLU A 405 4.87 24.75 38.31
C GLU A 405 5.43 24.85 36.88
N ARG A 406 6.02 26.00 36.50
CA ARG A 406 6.73 26.19 35.22
C ARG A 406 8.24 25.98 35.31
N TYR A 407 8.83 25.97 36.51
CA TYR A 407 10.28 25.83 36.73
C TYR A 407 10.66 24.84 37.84
N ASP A 408 9.70 24.06 38.34
CA ASP A 408 9.85 23.12 39.46
C ASP A 408 10.63 21.84 39.14
N SER A 409 10.86 21.50 37.86
CA SER A 409 11.46 20.21 37.50
C SER A 409 12.98 20.19 37.54
N GLY A 410 13.62 21.36 37.64
CA GLY A 410 15.07 21.52 37.48
C GLY A 410 15.59 21.30 36.06
N ARG A 411 14.69 21.21 35.07
CA ARG A 411 14.98 20.96 33.64
C ARG A 411 14.23 21.91 32.71
N ASP A 412 13.49 22.85 33.28
CA ASP A 412 12.63 23.76 32.55
C ASP A 412 13.42 24.93 31.94
N ALA A 413 12.92 25.43 30.82
CA ALA A 413 13.52 26.52 30.06
C ALA A 413 12.64 27.77 29.99
N ALA A 414 13.27 28.93 30.16
CA ALA A 414 12.69 30.23 29.83
C ALA A 414 13.26 30.73 28.50
N VAL A 415 12.40 31.12 27.56
CA VAL A 415 12.83 31.62 26.25
C VAL A 415 12.26 33.01 26.00
N LEU A 416 13.11 33.99 25.77
CA LEU A 416 12.69 35.31 25.31
C LEU A 416 12.48 35.29 23.79
N ILE A 417 11.29 35.67 23.34
CA ILE A 417 11.03 36.00 21.93
C ILE A 417 11.15 37.51 21.77
N ALA A 418 12.09 37.95 20.94
CA ALA A 418 12.33 39.37 20.69
C ALA A 418 12.30 39.68 19.19
N MET A 419 11.46 40.65 18.82
CA MET A 419 11.32 41.18 17.45
C MET A 419 11.92 42.59 17.31
N ARG A 420 12.33 43.20 18.42
CA ARG A 420 13.02 44.49 18.51
C ARG A 420 13.86 44.53 19.78
N ASN A 421 14.80 45.48 19.84
CA ASN A 421 15.51 45.78 21.06
C ASN A 421 14.58 46.49 22.07
N ASP A 422 14.29 45.84 23.19
CA ASP A 422 13.41 46.33 24.26
C ASP A 422 14.08 46.06 25.63
N PRO A 423 14.87 47.02 26.15
CA PRO A 423 15.64 46.83 27.39
C PRO A 423 14.78 46.56 28.63
N GLU A 424 13.54 47.05 28.65
CA GLU A 424 12.62 46.82 29.77
C GLU A 424 12.15 45.36 29.78
N LEU A 425 11.75 44.84 28.60
CA LEU A 425 11.41 43.43 28.45
C LEU A 425 12.61 42.53 28.76
N GLU A 426 13.81 42.87 28.30
CA GLU A 426 15.00 42.06 28.57
C GLU A 426 15.34 42.03 30.07
N ALA A 427 15.28 43.18 30.76
CA ALA A 427 15.48 43.22 32.20
C ALA A 427 14.43 42.38 32.97
N ALA A 428 13.16 42.47 32.58
CA ALA A 428 12.09 41.68 33.17
C ALA A 428 12.24 40.17 32.88
N PHE A 429 12.73 39.80 31.69
CA PHE A 429 13.06 38.42 31.37
C PHE A 429 14.20 37.89 32.21
N VAL A 430 15.28 38.66 32.41
CA VAL A 430 16.40 38.24 33.27
C VAL A 430 15.94 37.96 34.70
N ASP A 431 15.08 38.81 35.26
CA ASP A 431 14.49 38.59 36.60
C ASP A 431 13.61 37.33 36.64
N ALA A 432 12.69 37.18 35.68
CA ALA A 432 11.78 36.04 35.63
C ALA A 432 12.48 34.71 35.34
N SER A 433 13.51 34.73 34.49
CA SER A 433 14.22 33.53 34.03
C SER A 433 15.27 33.02 35.02
N GLY A 434 15.68 33.82 36.02
CA GLY A 434 16.64 33.40 37.06
C GLY A 434 16.20 32.20 37.91
N LYS A 435 14.93 31.80 37.82
CA LYS A 435 14.35 30.62 38.48
C LYS A 435 14.40 29.35 37.64
N PHE A 436 14.70 29.46 36.34
CA PHE A 436 14.71 28.35 35.39
C PHE A 436 16.11 27.74 35.29
N ALA A 437 16.17 26.43 35.02
CA ALA A 437 17.44 25.73 34.86
C ALA A 437 18.14 26.10 33.55
N HIS A 438 17.36 26.44 32.52
CA HIS A 438 17.85 26.81 31.20
C HIS A 438 17.23 28.13 30.74
N THR A 439 18.01 28.94 30.03
CA THR A 439 17.54 30.19 29.44
C THR A 439 18.03 30.32 28.01
N ALA A 440 17.19 30.86 27.13
CA ALA A 440 17.53 31.13 25.74
C ALA A 440 16.85 32.40 25.23
N ARG A 441 17.38 32.94 24.12
CA ARG A 441 16.80 34.07 23.40
C ARG A 441 16.62 33.66 21.93
N LEU A 442 15.42 33.84 21.39
CA LEU A 442 15.14 33.72 19.96
C LEU A 442 14.83 35.12 19.44
N ALA A 443 15.75 35.64 18.63
CA ALA A 443 15.71 37.00 18.11
C ALA A 443 15.43 36.98 16.60
N ILE A 444 14.36 37.66 16.17
CA ILE A 444 13.96 37.74 14.76
C ILE A 444 13.98 39.20 14.35
N ASP A 445 14.74 39.54 13.31
CA ASP A 445 14.96 40.92 12.84
C ASP A 445 15.47 41.90 13.90
N THR A 446 16.13 41.38 14.94
CA THR A 446 16.79 42.17 15.97
C THR A 446 18.06 41.46 16.42
N GLU A 447 19.09 42.23 16.74
CA GLU A 447 20.34 41.69 17.28
C GLU A 447 20.28 41.69 18.81
N LEU A 448 20.56 40.53 19.41
CA LEU A 448 20.69 40.33 20.86
C LEU A 448 21.89 39.43 21.15
N SER A 449 22.60 39.69 22.24
CA SER A 449 23.70 38.84 22.70
C SER A 449 23.18 37.47 23.15
N ASP A 450 23.94 36.41 22.86
CA ASP A 450 23.63 35.03 23.26
C ASP A 450 22.22 34.59 22.82
N ALA A 451 21.87 34.89 21.57
CA ALA A 451 20.57 34.58 20.96
C ALA A 451 20.71 33.72 19.70
N PHE A 452 19.70 32.90 19.43
CA PHE A 452 19.44 32.34 18.11
C PHE A 452 18.92 33.47 17.22
N GLN A 453 19.77 33.99 16.33
CA GLN A 453 19.46 35.16 15.50
C GLN A 453 18.95 34.74 14.13
N ILE A 454 17.78 35.25 13.75
CA ILE A 454 17.16 35.05 12.44
C ILE A 454 16.95 36.43 11.82
N MET A 455 17.72 36.75 10.79
CA MET A 455 17.68 38.07 10.14
C MET A 455 16.99 37.96 8.79
N THR A 456 15.81 38.56 8.65
CA THR A 456 15.03 38.58 7.41
C THR A 456 15.27 39.86 6.61
N GLY A 457 15.42 40.99 7.30
CA GLY A 457 15.66 42.30 6.68
C GLY A 457 14.49 42.84 5.86
N VAL A 458 13.29 42.25 6.00
CA VAL A 458 12.11 42.64 5.23
C VAL A 458 11.37 43.78 5.94
N ASP A 459 11.08 44.85 5.20
CA ASP A 459 10.26 45.94 5.72
C ASP A 459 8.87 45.41 6.09
N SER A 460 8.46 45.63 7.34
CA SER A 460 7.26 45.03 7.90
C SER A 460 5.98 45.80 7.58
N GLY A 461 6.09 47.04 7.08
CA GLY A 461 4.92 47.86 6.78
C GLY A 461 4.19 48.38 8.02
N THR A 462 3.01 48.96 7.81
CA THR A 462 2.21 49.62 8.85
C THR A 462 1.53 48.61 9.79
N LEU A 463 1.06 47.47 9.27
CA LEU A 463 0.50 46.37 10.05
C LEU A 463 1.57 45.40 10.58
N LYS A 464 2.85 45.62 10.25
CA LYS A 464 3.96 44.71 10.58
C LYS A 464 3.76 43.29 10.02
N LEU A 465 3.06 43.16 8.88
CA LEU A 465 2.60 41.88 8.33
C LEU A 465 3.76 40.89 8.13
N MET A 466 4.90 41.36 7.58
CA MET A 466 6.05 40.48 7.32
C MET A 466 6.72 40.00 8.61
N GLN A 467 6.71 40.80 9.69
CA GLN A 467 7.19 40.38 11.01
C GLN A 467 6.30 39.29 11.62
N HIS A 468 4.98 39.47 11.54
CA HIS A 468 4.03 38.44 11.98
C HIS A 468 4.18 37.13 11.18
N LEU A 469 4.37 37.23 9.85
CA LEU A 469 4.64 36.06 8.99
C LEU A 469 6.00 35.41 9.29
N ALA A 470 7.05 36.19 9.52
CA ALA A 470 8.38 35.69 9.88
C ALA A 470 8.32 34.86 11.17
N LEU A 471 7.74 35.41 12.24
CA LEU A 471 7.56 34.71 13.51
C LEU A 471 6.73 33.44 13.34
N LYS A 472 5.63 33.51 12.57
CA LYS A 472 4.79 32.34 12.27
C LYS A 472 5.56 31.24 11.54
N LEU A 473 6.29 31.56 10.47
CA LEU A 473 7.04 30.59 9.67
C LEU A 473 8.15 29.93 10.51
N VAL A 474 8.87 30.72 11.32
CA VAL A 474 9.88 30.22 12.26
C VAL A 474 9.24 29.29 13.29
N LEU A 475 8.21 29.73 14.01
CA LEU A 475 7.59 28.92 15.06
C LEU A 475 6.93 27.64 14.51
N ASN A 476 6.26 27.71 13.36
CA ASN A 476 5.67 26.55 12.70
C ASN A 476 6.74 25.53 12.29
N THR A 477 7.88 26.01 11.78
CA THR A 477 9.03 25.16 11.41
C THR A 477 9.64 24.52 12.64
N VAL A 478 9.92 25.32 13.68
CA VAL A 478 10.49 24.85 14.94
C VAL A 478 9.57 23.83 15.58
N SER A 479 8.30 24.16 15.83
CA SER A 479 7.38 23.28 16.54
C SER A 479 7.16 21.96 15.81
N THR A 480 7.09 21.98 14.48
CA THR A 480 6.94 20.77 13.66
C THR A 480 8.20 19.93 13.68
N GLY A 481 9.36 20.55 13.49
CA GLY A 481 10.64 19.83 13.50
C GLY A 481 11.03 19.30 14.87
N THR A 482 10.76 20.04 15.96
CA THR A 482 10.92 19.55 17.34
C THR A 482 10.14 18.25 17.53
N MET A 483 8.89 18.19 17.04
CA MET A 483 8.06 16.98 17.16
C MET A 483 8.54 15.85 16.24
N ALA A 484 9.10 16.17 15.08
CA ALA A 484 9.77 15.20 14.22
C ALA A 484 10.99 14.57 14.92
N LEU A 485 11.83 15.40 15.55
CA LEU A 485 12.99 14.97 16.34
C LEU A 485 12.63 14.15 17.60
N LEU A 486 11.37 14.20 18.03
CA LEU A 486 10.81 13.39 19.12
C LEU A 486 10.06 12.15 18.62
N GLY A 487 10.08 11.87 17.30
CA GLY A 487 9.40 10.71 16.72
C GLY A 487 7.88 10.81 16.71
N ARG A 488 7.32 12.03 16.72
CA ARG A 488 5.86 12.26 16.67
C ARG A 488 5.29 12.44 15.25
N ILE A 489 6.09 12.12 14.22
CA ILE A 489 5.66 12.06 12.81
C ILE A 489 6.09 10.72 12.21
N THR A 490 5.47 10.32 11.09
CA THR A 490 5.85 9.11 10.35
C THR A 490 5.87 9.42 8.85
N GLY A 491 7.02 9.32 8.20
CA GLY A 491 7.23 9.89 6.85
C GLY A 491 6.99 11.40 6.86
N ASN A 492 5.88 11.85 6.27
CA ASN A 492 5.37 13.22 6.38
C ASN A 492 3.92 13.29 6.88
N TRP A 493 3.53 12.28 7.65
CA TRP A 493 2.22 12.19 8.26
C TRP A 493 2.25 12.60 9.74
N MET A 494 1.23 13.36 10.14
CA MET A 494 0.96 13.71 11.55
C MET A 494 0.38 12.50 12.29
N SER A 495 1.23 11.53 12.63
CA SER A 495 0.80 10.24 13.16
C SER A 495 0.42 10.27 14.65
N TRP A 496 0.61 11.41 15.34
CA TRP A 496 0.24 11.67 16.74
C TRP A 496 -0.95 12.63 16.91
N VAL A 497 -1.90 12.58 15.97
CA VAL A 497 -3.11 13.43 15.99
C VAL A 497 -4.10 13.00 17.08
N ASP A 498 -4.77 13.96 17.71
CA ASP A 498 -5.92 13.72 18.60
C ASP A 498 -7.21 13.61 17.78
N CYS A 499 -7.95 12.50 17.88
CA CYS A 499 -9.15 12.28 17.08
C CYS A 499 -10.40 12.77 17.83
N THR A 500 -10.56 14.10 17.94
CA THR A 500 -11.59 14.74 18.78
C THR A 500 -12.92 15.01 18.06
N ASN A 501 -12.90 15.03 16.73
CA ASN A 501 -14.06 15.34 15.89
C ASN A 501 -14.15 14.42 14.66
N LYS A 502 -15.19 14.57 13.84
CA LYS A 502 -15.46 13.68 12.69
C LYS A 502 -14.38 13.75 11.60
N LYS A 503 -13.85 14.93 11.32
CA LYS A 503 -12.75 15.14 10.36
C LYS A 503 -11.46 14.45 10.84
N LEU A 504 -11.14 14.58 12.12
CA LEU A 504 -9.94 13.98 12.71
C LEU A 504 -10.08 12.47 12.88
N LEU A 505 -11.29 11.93 13.06
CA LEU A 505 -11.57 10.50 12.98
C LEU A 505 -11.28 9.93 11.58
N ASP A 506 -11.75 10.60 10.52
CA ASP A 506 -11.43 10.20 9.13
C ASP A 506 -9.92 10.24 8.90
N ARG A 507 -9.26 11.33 9.32
CA ARG A 507 -7.80 11.46 9.23
C ARG A 507 -7.09 10.33 9.97
N GLY A 508 -7.48 10.05 11.22
CA GLY A 508 -6.92 8.95 12.00
C GLY A 508 -7.04 7.60 11.29
N ALA A 509 -8.19 7.32 10.68
CA ALA A 509 -8.41 6.08 9.94
C ALA A 509 -7.55 6.03 8.67
N ARG A 510 -7.47 7.12 7.90
CA ARG A 510 -6.60 7.20 6.72
C ARG A 510 -5.12 7.06 7.06
N LEU A 511 -4.67 7.63 8.18
CA LEU A 511 -3.31 7.45 8.66
C LEU A 511 -2.99 5.97 8.90
N LEU A 512 -3.94 5.19 9.44
CA LEU A 512 -3.77 3.75 9.60
C LEU A 512 -3.76 3.02 8.24
N VAL A 513 -4.59 3.42 7.29
CA VAL A 513 -4.56 2.88 5.92
C VAL A 513 -3.20 3.10 5.27
N GLU A 514 -2.71 4.33 5.30
CA GLU A 514 -1.46 4.72 4.64
C GLU A 514 -0.22 4.15 5.33
N ILE A 515 -0.18 4.14 6.67
CA ILE A 515 1.00 3.71 7.43
C ILE A 515 1.02 2.19 7.65
N ALA A 516 -0.13 1.56 7.95
CA ALA A 516 -0.21 0.13 8.25
C ALA A 516 -0.65 -0.73 7.06
N GLY A 517 -1.03 -0.14 5.92
CA GLY A 517 -1.40 -0.89 4.71
C GLY A 517 -2.69 -1.70 4.83
N VAL A 518 -3.59 -1.34 5.76
CA VAL A 518 -4.89 -1.99 5.97
C VAL A 518 -6.01 -1.30 5.19
N ASP A 519 -7.14 -1.97 4.97
CA ASP A 519 -8.32 -1.33 4.39
C ASP A 519 -8.98 -0.31 5.36
N TYR A 520 -9.74 0.64 4.81
CA TYR A 520 -10.35 1.74 5.58
C TYR A 520 -11.31 1.25 6.68
N ARG A 521 -12.03 0.14 6.45
CA ARG A 521 -12.93 -0.43 7.45
C ARG A 521 -12.13 -1.01 8.61
N THR A 522 -11.10 -1.82 8.32
CA THR A 522 -10.18 -2.35 9.34
C THR A 522 -9.50 -1.22 10.11
N ALA A 523 -9.09 -0.14 9.44
CA ALA A 523 -8.55 1.05 10.07
C ALA A 523 -9.55 1.70 11.04
N CYS A 524 -10.78 1.97 10.60
CA CYS A 524 -11.83 2.53 11.45
C CYS A 524 -12.07 1.63 12.67
N GLU A 525 -12.24 0.33 12.48
CA GLU A 525 -12.44 -0.63 13.56
C GLU A 525 -11.31 -0.54 14.61
N ASN A 526 -10.05 -0.58 14.19
CA ASN A 526 -8.91 -0.49 15.12
C ASN A 526 -8.78 0.89 15.76
N LEU A 527 -9.09 1.98 15.04
CA LEU A 527 -9.10 3.33 15.60
C LEU A 527 -10.16 3.48 16.69
N PHE A 528 -11.40 3.05 16.45
CA PHE A 528 -12.47 3.11 17.45
C PHE A 528 -12.15 2.25 18.68
N ALA A 529 -11.55 1.07 18.48
CA ALA A 529 -11.05 0.27 19.59
C ALA A 529 -9.94 0.99 20.37
N ALA A 530 -8.99 1.63 19.68
CA ALA A 530 -7.91 2.38 20.31
C ALA A 530 -8.45 3.57 21.12
N LEU A 531 -9.42 4.29 20.56
CA LEU A 531 -10.11 5.39 21.24
C LEU A 531 -10.78 4.95 22.55
N GLU A 532 -11.36 3.76 22.61
CA GLU A 532 -11.91 3.22 23.84
C GLU A 532 -10.84 2.82 24.86
N GLU A 533 -9.73 2.22 24.41
CA GLU A 533 -8.65 1.82 25.32
C GLU A 533 -7.92 3.02 25.92
N ILE A 534 -7.62 4.06 25.14
CA ILE A 534 -6.93 5.25 25.66
C ILE A 534 -7.77 6.04 26.68
N GLN A 535 -9.10 5.85 26.71
CA GLN A 535 -9.96 6.46 27.73
C GLN A 535 -9.72 5.87 29.13
N LYS A 536 -9.17 4.67 29.22
CA LYS A 536 -8.88 3.98 30.49
C LYS A 536 -7.55 4.41 31.10
N VAL A 537 -6.70 5.11 30.35
CA VAL A 537 -5.36 5.53 30.78
C VAL A 537 -5.46 6.82 31.61
N PRO A 538 -4.97 6.84 32.87
CA PRO A 538 -4.89 8.06 33.66
C PRO A 538 -3.71 8.94 33.22
N GLY A 539 -3.88 10.26 33.18
CA GLY A 539 -2.79 11.22 32.87
C GLY A 539 -2.69 11.61 31.39
N GLU A 540 -1.46 11.73 30.88
CA GLU A 540 -1.18 11.97 29.44
C GLU A 540 -1.59 10.74 28.63
N LYS A 541 -2.47 10.93 27.65
CA LYS A 541 -3.01 9.84 26.84
C LYS A 541 -2.11 9.60 25.62
N PRO A 542 -1.84 8.33 25.25
CA PRO A 542 -1.20 8.05 23.98
C PRO A 542 -2.15 8.33 22.81
N SER A 543 -1.61 8.53 21.62
CA SER A 543 -2.42 8.68 20.41
C SER A 543 -3.16 7.40 20.07
N ALA A 544 -4.47 7.50 19.79
CA ALA A 544 -5.27 6.38 19.33
C ALA A 544 -4.73 5.81 18.01
N VAL A 545 -4.22 6.67 17.12
CA VAL A 545 -3.56 6.25 15.89
C VAL A 545 -2.30 5.46 16.22
N GLN A 546 -1.43 5.93 17.11
CA GLN A 546 -0.23 5.20 17.52
C GLN A 546 -0.55 3.87 18.21
N VAL A 547 -1.56 3.83 19.08
CA VAL A 547 -2.01 2.60 19.73
C VAL A 547 -2.56 1.61 18.70
N ALA A 548 -3.37 2.08 17.75
CA ALA A 548 -3.88 1.25 16.67
C ALA A 548 -2.75 0.76 15.74
N LEU A 549 -1.81 1.62 15.34
CA LEU A 549 -0.60 1.23 14.60
C LEU A 549 0.21 0.21 15.38
N GLN A 550 0.41 0.43 16.67
CA GLN A 550 1.09 -0.51 17.54
C GLN A 550 0.33 -1.82 17.61
N TRP A 551 -1.00 -1.86 17.67
CA TRP A 551 -1.73 -3.13 17.62
C TRP A 551 -1.64 -3.79 16.26
N LEU A 552 -1.70 -3.03 15.19
CA LEU A 552 -1.56 -3.53 13.83
C LEU A 552 -0.15 -4.11 13.61
N HIS A 553 0.89 -3.46 14.13
CA HIS A 553 2.30 -3.90 14.05
C HIS A 553 2.70 -4.95 15.10
N GLN A 554 2.22 -4.86 16.36
CA GLN A 554 2.55 -5.81 17.44
C GLN A 554 1.74 -7.09 17.35
N ARG A 555 0.58 -7.07 16.70
CA ARG A 555 -0.07 -8.32 16.29
C ARG A 555 0.72 -9.05 15.20
N ASP A 556 1.83 -8.51 14.70
CA ASP A 556 2.78 -9.23 13.85
C ASP A 556 4.03 -9.74 14.61
N LEU A 557 4.17 -9.43 15.90
CA LEU A 557 5.31 -9.88 16.73
C LEU A 557 4.85 -10.91 17.75
N VAL A 558 4.64 -12.14 17.27
CA VAL A 558 4.70 -13.29 18.18
C VAL A 558 6.14 -13.37 18.71
N SER A 559 6.34 -13.43 20.03
CA SER A 559 7.69 -13.66 20.56
C SER A 559 8.15 -15.06 20.19
N LEU A 560 9.47 -15.31 20.05
CA LEU A 560 9.96 -16.68 19.85
C LEU A 560 9.45 -17.63 20.94
N GLU A 561 9.35 -17.16 22.20
CA GLU A 561 8.80 -17.94 23.30
C GLU A 561 7.34 -18.34 23.08
N ASP A 562 6.50 -17.45 22.54
CA ASP A 562 5.09 -17.74 22.28
C ASP A 562 4.90 -18.58 21.02
N PHE A 563 5.69 -18.33 19.97
CA PHE A 563 5.72 -19.20 18.79
C PHE A 563 6.08 -20.63 19.18
N ILE A 564 7.08 -20.80 20.03
CA ILE A 564 7.52 -22.09 20.56
C ILE A 564 6.43 -22.78 21.40
N LYS A 565 5.55 -22.03 22.09
CA LYS A 565 4.40 -22.61 22.82
C LYS A 565 3.26 -23.03 21.89
N CYS A 566 3.04 -22.27 20.81
CA CYS A 566 1.92 -22.43 19.89
C CYS A 566 2.20 -23.44 18.77
N ALA A 567 3.41 -23.43 18.19
CA ALA A 567 3.88 -24.55 17.39
C ALA A 567 4.04 -25.72 18.36
N ASN A 568 3.42 -26.86 18.08
CA ASN A 568 3.60 -28.07 18.88
C ASN A 568 5.04 -28.65 18.74
N GLN A 569 6.01 -27.80 18.33
CA GLN A 569 7.40 -28.08 17.91
C GLN A 569 7.50 -29.41 17.18
N GLY A 570 6.50 -29.63 16.33
CA GLY A 570 6.26 -30.95 15.80
C GLY A 570 7.25 -31.20 14.70
N TRP A 571 7.87 -32.35 14.78
CA TRP A 571 8.51 -32.97 13.65
C TRP A 571 8.00 -34.41 13.57
N LYS A 572 8.13 -35.01 12.40
CA LYS A 572 7.84 -36.42 12.22
C LYS A 572 8.85 -37.01 11.23
N LEU A 573 9.56 -38.04 11.67
CA LEU A 573 10.45 -38.83 10.83
C LEU A 573 9.68 -40.08 10.40
N VAL A 574 9.62 -40.35 9.10
CA VAL A 574 8.87 -41.49 8.55
C VAL A 574 9.82 -42.42 7.81
N TRP A 575 9.70 -43.72 8.04
CA TRP A 575 10.37 -44.77 7.28
C TRP A 575 9.39 -45.90 6.97
N MET A 576 9.78 -46.79 6.08
CA MET A 576 8.99 -47.98 5.76
C MET A 576 9.64 -49.20 6.40
N ASP A 577 8.87 -50.01 7.12
CA ASP A 577 9.40 -51.26 7.70
C ASP A 577 9.60 -52.36 6.64
N GLY A 578 10.17 -53.50 7.05
CA GLY A 578 10.44 -54.64 6.16
C GLY A 578 9.20 -55.28 5.52
N GLN A 579 7.99 -54.91 5.94
CA GLN A 579 6.72 -55.33 5.32
C GLN A 579 6.13 -54.23 4.43
N GLY A 580 6.81 -53.09 4.26
CA GLY A 580 6.32 -51.96 3.49
C GLY A 580 5.24 -51.16 4.21
N THR A 581 5.16 -51.23 5.55
CA THR A 581 4.26 -50.40 6.35
C THR A 581 4.97 -49.14 6.82
N ALA A 582 4.32 -47.98 6.68
CA ALA A 582 4.85 -46.72 7.17
C ALA A 582 4.93 -46.70 8.70
N ARG A 583 6.12 -46.40 9.22
CA ARG A 583 6.41 -46.17 10.63
C ARG A 583 6.86 -44.73 10.81
N SER A 584 6.66 -44.18 12.00
CA SER A 584 7.07 -42.81 12.27
C SER A 584 7.45 -42.56 13.72
N ILE A 585 8.40 -41.65 13.93
CA ILE A 585 8.77 -41.11 15.24
C ILE A 585 8.34 -39.65 15.30
N THR A 586 7.82 -39.24 16.46
CA THR A 586 7.44 -37.87 16.78
C THR A 586 8.09 -37.48 18.11
N PRO A 587 8.16 -36.18 18.45
CA PRO A 587 8.71 -35.72 19.73
C PRO A 587 8.19 -36.48 20.95
N ALA A 588 6.89 -36.82 20.96
CA ALA A 588 6.23 -37.49 22.08
C ALA A 588 6.66 -38.94 22.31
N ALA A 589 7.29 -39.58 21.32
CA ALA A 589 7.76 -40.97 21.41
C ALA A 589 9.20 -41.08 21.97
N MET A 590 9.91 -39.95 22.10
CA MET A 590 11.31 -39.91 22.55
C MET A 590 11.40 -40.01 24.08
N ARG A 591 12.45 -40.66 24.61
CA ARG A 591 12.59 -40.91 26.06
C ARG A 591 12.89 -39.64 26.85
N HIS A 592 13.74 -38.78 26.30
CA HIS A 592 14.22 -37.56 26.96
C HIS A 592 14.12 -36.36 26.03
N SER A 593 13.89 -35.17 26.61
CA SER A 593 13.88 -33.91 25.87
C SER A 593 14.56 -32.80 26.66
N ALA A 594 15.33 -31.95 26.00
CA ALA A 594 15.95 -30.76 26.56
C ALA A 594 15.63 -29.54 25.69
N LYS A 595 15.58 -28.36 26.33
CA LYS A 595 15.38 -27.07 25.69
C LYS A 595 16.40 -26.07 26.22
N THR A 596 17.02 -25.32 25.32
CA THR A 596 17.88 -24.18 25.64
C THR A 596 17.36 -22.94 24.91
N LEU A 597 17.37 -21.80 25.59
CA LEU A 597 17.00 -20.50 25.03
C LEU A 597 18.18 -19.54 25.24
N SER A 598 18.53 -18.75 24.23
CA SER A 598 19.55 -17.70 24.34
C SER A 598 19.14 -16.61 25.33
N ALA A 599 20.11 -15.86 25.85
CA ALA A 599 19.87 -14.81 26.84
C ALA A 599 18.96 -13.68 26.31
N ASP A 600 19.06 -13.37 25.02
CA ASP A 600 18.21 -12.40 24.33
C ASP A 600 16.84 -12.97 23.89
N LYS A 601 16.62 -14.27 24.13
CA LYS A 601 15.40 -15.02 23.76
C LYS A 601 15.11 -15.05 22.26
N ARG A 602 16.10 -14.79 21.40
CA ARG A 602 15.96 -14.83 19.94
C ARG A 602 16.38 -16.16 19.32
N GLN A 603 16.99 -17.06 20.08
CA GLN A 603 17.38 -18.38 19.61
C GLN A 603 16.95 -19.47 20.58
N ALA A 604 16.45 -20.58 20.07
CA ALA A 604 16.07 -21.75 20.85
C ALA A 604 16.62 -23.03 20.21
N THR A 605 17.08 -23.96 21.03
CA THR A 605 17.47 -25.31 20.59
C THR A 605 16.72 -26.34 21.42
N PHE A 606 16.19 -27.34 20.73
CA PHE A 606 15.47 -28.47 21.30
C PHE A 606 16.17 -29.75 20.90
N THR A 607 16.40 -30.63 21.86
CA THR A 607 17.01 -31.93 21.61
C THR A 607 16.17 -33.02 22.25
N TRP A 608 15.87 -34.06 21.49
CA TRP A 608 15.21 -35.27 21.97
C TRP A 608 16.16 -36.45 21.84
N ASN A 609 16.26 -37.29 22.88
CA ASN A 609 17.21 -38.41 22.93
C ASN A 609 16.52 -39.73 23.29
N GLY A 610 16.96 -40.80 22.64
CA GLY A 610 16.58 -42.19 22.87
C GLY A 610 15.19 -42.54 22.32
N HIS A 611 15.11 -43.64 21.56
CA HIS A 611 13.85 -44.21 21.09
C HIS A 611 13.94 -45.74 20.99
N ALA A 612 12.83 -46.45 21.28
CA ALA A 612 12.81 -47.92 21.31
C ALA A 612 13.28 -48.56 19.99
N ASP A 613 12.85 -47.99 18.86
CA ASP A 613 13.17 -48.51 17.52
C ASP A 613 14.46 -47.92 16.91
N ALA A 614 15.05 -46.88 17.52
CA ALA A 614 16.18 -46.15 16.93
C ALA A 614 17.49 -46.23 17.76
N GLY A 615 17.43 -46.76 18.99
CA GLY A 615 18.54 -46.85 19.92
C GLY A 615 18.54 -45.74 20.99
N ASP A 616 19.30 -45.96 22.06
CA ASP A 616 19.40 -44.98 23.16
C ASP A 616 20.30 -43.78 22.81
N ASP A 617 21.25 -43.96 21.87
CA ASP A 617 22.13 -42.90 21.36
C ASP A 617 21.48 -42.04 20.26
N PHE A 618 20.27 -42.38 19.82
CA PHE A 618 19.56 -41.62 18.79
C PHE A 618 19.11 -40.26 19.31
N SER A 619 19.45 -39.20 18.58
CA SER A 619 19.07 -37.83 18.92
C SER A 619 18.45 -37.09 17.74
N VAL A 620 17.48 -36.22 18.02
CA VAL A 620 16.93 -35.25 17.07
C VAL A 620 17.12 -33.87 17.65
N THR A 621 17.69 -32.95 16.88
CA THR A 621 17.90 -31.56 17.27
C THR A 621 17.17 -30.61 16.33
N VAL A 622 16.42 -29.68 16.90
CA VAL A 622 15.76 -28.58 16.19
C VAL A 622 16.27 -27.26 16.74
N SER A 623 16.75 -26.39 15.87
CA SER A 623 17.12 -25.01 16.21
C SER A 623 16.15 -24.02 15.56
N TRP A 624 15.81 -22.97 16.30
CA TRP A 624 14.99 -21.84 15.85
C TRP A 624 15.70 -20.53 16.14
N GLU A 625 15.61 -19.60 15.20
CA GLU A 625 16.08 -18.22 15.33
C GLU A 625 14.99 -17.25 14.90
N GLN A 626 14.75 -16.20 15.69
CA GLN A 626 13.87 -15.09 15.30
C GLN A 626 14.68 -14.03 14.56
N THR A 627 14.51 -13.95 13.24
CA THR A 627 15.19 -13.01 12.35
C THR A 627 14.69 -11.58 12.55
N GLU A 628 15.44 -10.58 12.06
CA GLU A 628 15.08 -9.16 12.18
C GLU A 628 13.76 -8.80 11.51
N ASP A 629 13.43 -9.48 10.41
CA ASP A 629 12.16 -9.34 9.70
C ASP A 629 11.01 -10.12 10.35
N GLY A 630 11.18 -10.59 11.58
CA GLY A 630 10.15 -11.21 12.41
C GLY A 630 9.81 -12.67 12.07
N ARG A 631 10.59 -13.33 11.22
CA ARG A 631 10.39 -14.75 10.88
C ARG A 631 11.08 -15.65 11.90
N PHE A 632 10.54 -16.84 12.05
CA PHE A 632 11.17 -17.93 12.79
C PHE A 632 11.84 -18.85 11.78
N ALA A 633 13.17 -18.83 11.74
CA ALA A 633 14.00 -19.68 10.89
C ALA A 633 14.37 -20.96 11.65
N GLY A 634 13.93 -22.10 11.14
CA GLY A 634 14.08 -23.41 11.77
C GLY A 634 14.98 -24.35 10.97
N LYS A 635 15.76 -25.18 11.67
CA LYS A 635 16.49 -26.32 11.11
C LYS A 635 16.27 -27.57 11.95
N LEU A 636 16.21 -28.73 11.30
CA LEU A 636 16.14 -30.04 11.96
C LEU A 636 17.29 -30.94 11.48
N CYS A 637 17.99 -31.55 12.42
CA CYS A 637 18.93 -32.64 12.19
C CYS A 637 18.68 -33.81 13.16
N TYR A 638 19.18 -34.99 12.81
CA TYR A 638 19.22 -36.16 13.68
C TYR A 638 20.58 -36.84 13.57
N ASP A 639 20.96 -37.59 14.61
CA ASP A 639 22.20 -38.36 14.69
C ASP A 639 21.98 -39.65 15.52
N GLY A 640 22.85 -40.64 15.36
CA GLY A 640 22.79 -41.90 16.10
C GLY A 640 21.65 -42.84 15.68
N TRP A 641 21.11 -42.70 14.46
CA TRP A 641 20.05 -43.59 13.93
C TRP A 641 20.56 -45.03 13.77
N GLN A 642 20.02 -45.96 14.56
CA GLN A 642 20.31 -47.40 14.47
C GLN A 642 19.17 -48.23 13.85
N GLY A 643 18.18 -47.56 13.23
CA GLY A 643 17.06 -48.24 12.60
C GLY A 643 17.50 -49.09 11.40
N GLN A 644 16.83 -50.23 11.21
CA GLN A 644 17.16 -51.16 10.11
C GLN A 644 16.90 -50.59 8.70
N GLN A 645 16.07 -49.55 8.59
CA GLN A 645 15.69 -48.92 7.34
C GLN A 645 15.98 -47.41 7.38
N ALA A 646 16.21 -46.83 6.20
CA ALA A 646 16.48 -45.40 6.07
C ALA A 646 15.21 -44.57 6.31
N ILE A 647 15.38 -43.38 6.92
CA ILE A 647 14.33 -42.37 7.00
C ILE A 647 14.06 -41.83 5.60
N GLU A 648 12.79 -41.81 5.21
CA GLU A 648 12.36 -41.44 3.87
C GLU A 648 11.65 -40.10 3.79
N GLU A 649 10.89 -39.73 4.82
CA GLU A 649 10.27 -38.41 4.90
C GLU A 649 10.64 -37.72 6.23
N ILE A 650 10.98 -36.44 6.14
CA ILE A 650 11.13 -35.56 7.29
C ILE A 650 10.05 -34.49 7.20
N HIS A 651 9.13 -34.49 8.16
CA HIS A 651 8.07 -33.49 8.28
C HIS A 651 8.56 -32.41 9.24
N PHE A 652 8.96 -31.25 8.73
CA PHE A 652 9.41 -30.12 9.54
C PHE A 652 9.35 -28.76 8.81
N PRO A 653 8.73 -27.73 9.42
CA PRO A 653 8.04 -27.76 10.71
C PRO A 653 6.64 -28.33 10.58
N VAL A 654 6.14 -28.94 11.66
CA VAL A 654 4.71 -29.25 11.83
C VAL A 654 4.11 -28.20 12.76
N VAL A 655 3.20 -27.38 12.22
CA VAL A 655 2.58 -26.24 12.91
C VAL A 655 1.07 -26.41 12.91
N SER A 656 0.45 -26.25 14.08
CA SER A 656 -1.01 -26.25 14.23
C SER A 656 -1.45 -24.98 14.94
N HIS A 657 -2.43 -24.28 14.38
CA HIS A 657 -2.95 -23.04 14.96
C HIS A 657 -4.43 -22.85 14.65
N ASP A 658 -5.04 -21.87 15.32
CA ASP A 658 -6.41 -21.45 15.06
C ASP A 658 -6.61 -21.03 13.60
N PHE A 659 -7.79 -21.39 13.07
CA PHE A 659 -8.19 -21.14 11.71
C PHE A 659 -9.52 -20.38 11.68
N ASP A 660 -9.51 -19.22 11.02
CA ASP A 660 -10.67 -18.34 10.91
C ASP A 660 -11.86 -19.04 10.22
N ILE A 661 -13.08 -18.61 10.52
CA ILE A 661 -14.29 -19.05 9.81
C ILE A 661 -14.21 -18.75 8.32
N ALA A 662 -13.67 -17.58 7.94
CA ALA A 662 -13.47 -17.17 6.55
C ALA A 662 -12.08 -17.55 6.01
N GLY A 663 -11.28 -18.27 6.78
CA GLY A 663 -9.89 -18.57 6.45
C GLY A 663 -9.72 -19.35 5.14
N ARG A 664 -8.59 -19.10 4.47
CA ARG A 664 -8.19 -19.73 3.20
C ARG A 664 -6.75 -20.25 3.29
N PHE A 665 -6.46 -21.34 2.59
CA PHE A 665 -5.09 -21.77 2.34
C PHE A 665 -4.60 -21.16 1.03
N LEU A 666 -3.45 -20.52 1.07
CA LEU A 666 -2.68 -20.05 -0.09
C LEU A 666 -1.61 -21.10 -0.42
N TYR A 667 -1.64 -21.56 -1.67
CA TYR A 667 -0.67 -22.50 -2.20
C TYR A 667 0.19 -21.82 -3.26
N GLY A 668 1.48 -21.61 -2.99
CA GLY A 668 2.43 -21.05 -3.95
C GLY A 668 3.17 -22.10 -4.78
N GLY A 669 3.05 -23.38 -4.42
CA GLY A 669 3.77 -24.48 -5.05
C GLY A 669 3.33 -24.85 -6.47
N TRP A 670 2.33 -24.20 -7.04
CA TRP A 670 1.73 -24.59 -8.32
C TRP A 670 1.43 -23.38 -9.21
N ASP A 671 2.10 -23.33 -10.37
CA ASP A 671 1.90 -22.34 -11.43
C ASP A 671 1.84 -20.89 -10.87
N MET A 672 0.77 -20.12 -11.12
CA MET A 672 0.65 -18.76 -10.58
C MET A 672 0.29 -18.70 -9.10
N GLY A 673 -0.17 -19.80 -8.50
CA GLY A 673 -0.66 -19.87 -7.13
C GLY A 673 -2.19 -19.79 -7.00
N HIS A 674 -2.74 -20.33 -5.92
CA HIS A 674 -4.19 -20.33 -5.69
C HIS A 674 -4.60 -20.31 -4.22
N LEU A 675 -5.82 -19.85 -3.98
CA LEU A 675 -6.52 -19.89 -2.70
C LEU A 675 -7.55 -21.03 -2.68
N SER A 676 -7.61 -21.74 -1.55
CA SER A 676 -8.59 -22.80 -1.30
C SER A 676 -9.34 -22.57 0.01
N PRO A 677 -10.68 -22.67 0.02
CA PRO A 677 -11.46 -22.60 1.24
C PRO A 677 -11.25 -23.84 2.11
N LYS A 678 -11.34 -23.67 3.43
CA LYS A 678 -11.11 -24.74 4.40
C LYS A 678 -12.01 -25.97 4.22
N ASP A 679 -13.22 -25.78 3.69
CA ASP A 679 -14.18 -26.87 3.44
C ASP A 679 -13.69 -27.88 2.40
N ARG A 680 -12.74 -27.52 1.53
CA ARG A 680 -12.13 -28.48 0.60
C ARG A 680 -11.11 -29.40 1.25
N VAL A 681 -10.56 -28.99 2.39
CA VAL A 681 -9.54 -29.72 3.14
C VAL A 681 -10.16 -30.47 4.32
N TRP A 682 -11.29 -29.97 4.85
CA TRP A 682 -11.97 -30.53 6.01
C TRP A 682 -12.45 -31.98 5.81
N GLY A 683 -12.29 -32.80 6.87
CA GLY A 683 -12.79 -34.19 6.92
C GLY A 683 -12.03 -35.18 6.03
N ARG A 684 -10.91 -34.76 5.42
CA ARG A 684 -10.07 -35.59 4.56
C ARG A 684 -8.77 -35.96 5.29
N ALA A 685 -8.11 -37.03 4.83
CA ALA A 685 -6.70 -37.23 5.15
C ALA A 685 -5.89 -35.97 4.74
N PRO A 686 -4.73 -35.69 5.36
CA PRO A 686 -3.91 -34.54 5.00
C PRO A 686 -3.75 -34.44 3.48
N ILE A 687 -4.10 -33.30 2.91
CA ILE A 687 -3.93 -33.07 1.49
C ILE A 687 -2.48 -32.68 1.26
N ARG A 688 -1.80 -33.44 0.41
CA ARG A 688 -0.40 -33.26 0.06
C ARG A 688 -0.27 -32.45 -1.24
N HIS A 689 0.40 -31.31 -1.17
CA HIS A 689 0.68 -30.44 -2.30
C HIS A 689 2.17 -30.39 -2.61
N ALA A 690 2.56 -30.59 -3.88
CA ALA A 690 3.96 -30.46 -4.28
C ALA A 690 4.37 -28.99 -4.38
N GLN A 691 5.62 -28.68 -4.03
CA GLN A 691 6.18 -27.32 -4.15
C GLN A 691 7.07 -27.23 -5.40
N ARG A 692 6.43 -27.02 -6.56
CA ARG A 692 7.08 -27.10 -7.89
C ARG A 692 7.32 -25.74 -8.54
N SER A 693 6.46 -24.76 -8.25
CA SER A 693 6.59 -23.39 -8.75
C SER A 693 7.41 -22.53 -7.80
N MET A 694 6.83 -22.16 -6.66
CA MET A 694 7.48 -21.44 -5.57
C MET A 694 7.50 -22.26 -4.28
N GLN A 695 8.40 -21.92 -3.37
CA GLN A 695 8.66 -22.70 -2.14
C GLN A 695 7.97 -22.17 -0.88
N PHE A 696 6.79 -21.54 -1.02
CA PHE A 696 6.03 -21.04 0.12
C PHE A 696 4.52 -21.30 0.03
N ASN A 697 3.88 -21.28 1.19
CA ASN A 697 2.44 -21.42 1.38
C ASN A 697 2.01 -20.51 2.54
N ALA A 698 0.70 -20.26 2.66
CA ALA A 698 0.18 -19.52 3.81
C ALA A 698 -1.24 -19.94 4.21
N VAL A 699 -1.61 -19.61 5.44
CA VAL A 699 -2.99 -19.50 5.88
C VAL A 699 -3.35 -18.02 5.93
N VAL A 700 -4.36 -17.62 5.18
CA VAL A 700 -4.90 -16.26 5.15
C VAL A 700 -6.16 -16.24 6.03
N ASN A 701 -6.10 -15.50 7.13
CA ASN A 701 -7.19 -15.35 8.08
C ASN A 701 -7.69 -13.89 8.08
N PRO A 702 -8.81 -13.57 7.40
CA PRO A 702 -9.27 -12.19 7.23
C PRO A 702 -9.53 -11.43 8.53
N HIS A 703 -9.95 -12.12 9.59
CA HIS A 703 -10.28 -11.50 10.88
C HIS A 703 -9.29 -11.87 12.00
N GLY A 704 -8.28 -12.67 11.69
CA GLY A 704 -7.37 -13.29 12.65
C GLY A 704 -5.89 -13.05 12.35
N GLN A 705 -5.05 -13.90 12.92
CA GLN A 705 -3.63 -13.98 12.59
C GLN A 705 -3.45 -14.88 11.36
N SER A 706 -2.86 -14.37 10.28
CA SER A 706 -2.43 -15.19 9.16
C SER A 706 -1.06 -15.81 9.44
N TRP A 707 -0.75 -16.94 8.80
CA TRP A 707 0.50 -17.68 9.00
C TRP A 707 1.17 -18.00 7.68
N TYR A 708 2.42 -17.62 7.53
CA TYR A 708 3.26 -17.86 6.36
C TYR A 708 4.26 -18.98 6.63
N PHE A 709 4.53 -19.81 5.63
CA PHE A 709 5.46 -20.94 5.69
C PHE A 709 6.29 -21.02 4.41
N ASP A 710 7.62 -21.10 4.52
CA ASP A 710 8.49 -21.35 3.36
C ASP A 710 9.60 -22.37 3.64
N SER A 711 10.17 -22.86 2.54
CA SER A 711 11.42 -23.61 2.52
C SER A 711 12.46 -22.79 1.75
N ARG A 712 13.52 -22.35 2.43
CA ARG A 712 14.62 -21.60 1.83
C ARG A 712 15.66 -22.55 1.28
N ASP A 713 15.29 -23.28 0.24
CA ASP A 713 16.12 -24.31 -0.38
C ASP A 713 16.63 -23.90 -1.77
N PRO A 714 17.91 -23.48 -1.88
CA PRO A 714 18.48 -23.15 -3.18
C PRO A 714 18.73 -24.39 -4.06
N ASP A 715 18.70 -25.59 -3.48
CA ASP A 715 19.05 -26.85 -4.13
C ASP A 715 17.83 -27.61 -4.68
N TRP A 716 16.61 -27.11 -4.50
CA TRP A 716 15.37 -27.67 -5.08
C TRP A 716 15.09 -29.13 -4.74
N ASN A 717 15.33 -29.50 -3.49
CA ASN A 717 15.00 -30.83 -3.00
C ASN A 717 13.49 -31.08 -3.10
N ILE A 718 13.09 -32.28 -3.55
CA ILE A 718 11.69 -32.68 -3.66
C ILE A 718 11.02 -32.55 -2.30
N LYS A 719 10.00 -31.70 -2.24
CA LYS A 719 9.29 -31.36 -1.02
C LYS A 719 7.80 -31.12 -1.27
N PHE A 720 7.00 -31.34 -0.22
CA PHE A 720 5.56 -31.17 -0.24
C PHE A 720 5.09 -30.32 0.95
N ALA A 721 3.86 -29.83 0.89
CA ALA A 721 3.10 -29.28 1.99
C ALA A 721 1.91 -30.19 2.28
N ASP A 722 1.90 -30.81 3.47
CA ASP A 722 0.76 -31.56 3.99
C ASP A 722 -0.11 -30.62 4.81
N ILE A 723 -1.40 -30.53 4.46
CA ILE A 723 -2.35 -29.64 5.12
C ILE A 723 -3.58 -30.40 5.60
N SER A 724 -4.00 -30.16 6.83
CA SER A 724 -5.25 -30.69 7.39
C SER A 724 -6.00 -29.65 8.22
N VAL A 725 -7.30 -29.91 8.42
CA VAL A 725 -8.20 -29.08 9.24
C VAL A 725 -8.85 -29.96 10.28
N SER A 726 -8.92 -29.49 11.54
CA SER A 726 -9.55 -30.21 12.64
C SER A 726 -11.04 -30.47 12.39
N ALA A 727 -11.60 -31.47 13.08
CA ALA A 727 -13.01 -31.86 12.93
C ALA A 727 -13.99 -30.69 13.21
N ASP A 728 -13.67 -29.84 14.17
CA ASP A 728 -14.43 -28.63 14.53
C ASP A 728 -14.21 -27.44 13.57
N ARG A 729 -13.32 -27.57 12.58
CA ARG A 729 -12.93 -26.53 11.61
C ARG A 729 -12.26 -25.28 12.21
N MET A 730 -11.84 -25.36 13.47
CA MET A 730 -11.27 -24.22 14.19
C MET A 730 -9.75 -24.21 14.20
N LYS A 731 -9.09 -25.28 13.74
CA LYS A 731 -7.62 -25.36 13.66
C LYS A 731 -7.17 -25.91 12.31
N PHE A 732 -6.05 -25.39 11.82
CA PHE A 732 -5.32 -25.98 10.71
C PHE A 732 -4.06 -26.69 11.24
N THR A 733 -3.53 -27.63 10.47
CA THR A 733 -2.17 -28.14 10.62
C THR A 733 -1.47 -28.05 9.28
N TYR A 734 -0.26 -27.49 9.28
CA TYR A 734 0.66 -27.44 8.17
C TYR A 734 1.90 -28.27 8.50
N ALA A 735 2.37 -29.09 7.56
CA ALA A 735 3.66 -29.75 7.63
C ALA A 735 4.41 -29.61 6.31
N ALA A 736 5.63 -29.05 6.34
CA ALA A 736 6.54 -29.17 5.21
C ALA A 736 7.18 -30.56 5.22
N VAL A 737 7.13 -31.27 4.10
CA VAL A 737 7.58 -32.65 3.98
C VAL A 737 8.75 -32.70 3.01
N TYR A 738 9.95 -32.94 3.53
CA TYR A 738 11.12 -33.24 2.72
C TYR A 738 11.17 -34.74 2.40
N LEU A 739 11.29 -35.09 1.13
CA LEU A 739 11.49 -36.47 0.69
C LEU A 739 13.00 -36.76 0.57
N CYS A 740 13.51 -37.61 1.46
CA CYS A 740 14.94 -37.89 1.57
C CYS A 740 15.45 -38.74 0.39
N PRO A 741 16.70 -38.55 -0.05
CA PRO A 741 17.42 -39.56 -0.80
C PRO A 741 17.67 -40.78 0.10
N LEU A 742 17.60 -41.97 -0.49
CA LEU A 742 17.80 -43.26 0.17
C LEU A 742 19.14 -43.85 -0.31
N PRO A 743 20.24 -43.56 0.40
CA PRO A 743 21.55 -44.08 0.06
C PRO A 743 21.61 -45.60 0.27
N LYS A 744 22.53 -46.25 -0.44
CA LYS A 744 22.74 -47.72 -0.35
C LYS A 744 23.05 -48.21 1.06
N THR A 745 23.65 -47.35 1.89
CA THR A 745 23.94 -47.60 3.30
C THR A 745 23.12 -46.64 4.15
N VAL A 746 22.37 -47.18 5.11
CA VAL A 746 21.58 -46.37 6.05
C VAL A 746 22.51 -45.43 6.82
N ALA A 747 22.27 -44.12 6.70
CA ALA A 747 23.05 -43.10 7.40
C ALA A 747 22.59 -42.97 8.86
N ALA A 748 23.55 -42.92 9.79
CA ALA A 748 23.28 -42.67 11.21
C ALA A 748 22.82 -41.23 11.47
N ALA A 749 23.19 -40.28 10.60
CA ALA A 749 22.85 -38.86 10.72
C ALA A 749 22.15 -38.34 9.47
N GLY A 750 21.33 -37.31 9.63
CA GLY A 750 20.61 -36.65 8.54
C GLY A 750 19.80 -35.45 9.01
N GLY A 751 18.95 -34.89 8.15
CA GLY A 751 18.16 -33.71 8.47
C GLY A 751 17.53 -33.04 7.26
N VAL A 752 16.89 -31.89 7.49
CA VAL A 752 16.40 -31.03 6.41
C VAL A 752 17.59 -30.20 5.89
N PRO A 753 17.92 -30.25 4.58
CA PRO A 753 19.12 -29.60 4.05
C PRO A 753 18.99 -28.07 3.91
N TYR A 754 17.82 -27.51 4.20
CA TYR A 754 17.49 -26.10 4.05
C TYR A 754 16.86 -25.52 5.33
N VAL A 755 16.75 -24.20 5.37
CA VAL A 755 16.02 -23.50 6.44
C VAL A 755 14.53 -23.53 6.12
N SER A 756 13.71 -23.95 7.07
CA SER A 756 12.26 -23.76 6.98
C SER A 756 11.87 -22.52 7.77
N SER A 757 11.07 -21.62 7.21
CA SER A 757 10.63 -20.43 7.95
C SER A 757 9.14 -20.42 8.23
N VAL A 758 8.77 -19.84 9.37
CA VAL A 758 7.39 -19.56 9.75
C VAL A 758 7.27 -18.08 10.12
N LYS A 759 6.22 -17.40 9.67
CA LYS A 759 5.96 -16.00 10.04
C LYS A 759 4.48 -15.77 10.33
N PRO A 760 4.11 -15.25 11.51
CA PRO A 760 2.80 -14.63 11.68
C PRO A 760 2.76 -13.35 10.85
N TYR A 761 1.69 -13.12 10.11
CA TYR A 761 1.49 -11.88 9.37
C TYR A 761 0.01 -11.49 9.34
N ARG A 762 -0.26 -10.26 8.91
CA ARG A 762 -1.59 -9.78 8.52
C ARG A 762 -1.53 -9.31 7.07
N GLY A 763 -2.64 -9.46 6.36
CA GLY A 763 -2.74 -9.12 4.95
C GLY A 763 -3.35 -10.23 4.11
N SER A 764 -3.39 -9.96 2.81
CA SER A 764 -3.90 -10.84 1.76
C SER A 764 -2.83 -11.83 1.30
N TRP A 765 -3.12 -12.53 0.20
CA TRP A 765 -2.13 -13.36 -0.49
C TRP A 765 -0.93 -12.54 -1.03
N TYR A 766 -1.12 -11.24 -1.29
CA TYR A 766 -0.07 -10.37 -1.83
C TYR A 766 1.03 -10.11 -0.80
N GLU A 767 0.65 -9.82 0.46
CA GLU A 767 1.60 -9.64 1.57
C GLU A 767 2.42 -10.91 1.82
N ALA A 768 1.81 -12.09 1.67
CA ALA A 768 2.53 -13.36 1.74
C ALA A 768 3.62 -13.48 0.65
N ALA A 769 3.32 -13.06 -0.59
CA ALA A 769 4.31 -12.98 -1.66
C ALA A 769 5.44 -12.00 -1.35
N GLN A 770 5.14 -10.84 -0.76
CA GLN A 770 6.16 -9.85 -0.41
C GLN A 770 7.10 -10.31 0.72
N ILE A 771 6.68 -11.25 1.57
CA ILE A 771 7.57 -11.90 2.55
C ILE A 771 8.61 -12.80 1.85
N TYR A 772 8.20 -13.51 0.80
CA TYR A 772 9.05 -14.45 0.07
C TYR A 772 10.04 -13.76 -0.88
N LYS A 773 9.55 -12.71 -1.57
CA LYS A 773 10.24 -12.02 -2.67
C LYS A 773 11.70 -11.64 -2.38
N PRO A 774 12.06 -11.00 -1.24
CA PRO A 774 13.43 -10.59 -0.98
C PRO A 774 14.44 -11.75 -0.97
N TRP A 775 14.02 -12.95 -0.56
CA TRP A 775 14.88 -14.13 -0.61
C TRP A 775 14.93 -14.69 -2.04
N ALA A 776 13.77 -14.91 -2.66
CA ALA A 776 13.66 -15.56 -3.96
C ALA A 776 14.43 -14.81 -5.07
N THR A 777 14.38 -13.47 -5.07
CA THR A 777 15.05 -12.65 -6.08
C THR A 777 16.57 -12.56 -5.91
N GLN A 778 17.13 -13.10 -4.82
CA GLN A 778 18.58 -13.16 -4.57
C GLN A 778 19.18 -14.52 -4.92
N GLN A 779 18.36 -15.49 -5.33
CA GLN A 779 18.83 -16.85 -5.61
C GLN A 779 19.36 -16.96 -7.04
N SER A 780 20.14 -18.01 -7.31
CA SER A 780 20.84 -18.23 -8.58
C SER A 780 19.92 -18.16 -9.80
N TRP A 781 18.71 -18.70 -9.71
CA TRP A 781 17.73 -18.67 -10.80
C TRP A 781 17.23 -17.26 -11.17
N ALA A 782 17.27 -16.33 -10.23
CA ALA A 782 16.87 -14.94 -10.45
C ALA A 782 18.08 -14.07 -10.82
N VAL A 783 19.21 -14.19 -10.11
CA VAL A 783 20.38 -13.30 -10.29
C VAL A 783 21.24 -13.67 -11.49
N ASN A 784 21.29 -14.96 -11.88
CA ASN A 784 22.04 -15.39 -13.07
C ASN A 784 21.23 -15.20 -14.37
N ARG A 785 19.99 -14.72 -14.25
CA ARG A 785 19.17 -14.49 -15.43
C ARG A 785 19.69 -13.30 -16.23
N PRO A 786 19.67 -13.36 -17.57
CA PRO A 786 19.90 -12.20 -18.41
C PRO A 786 18.98 -11.02 -18.03
N HIS A 787 19.53 -9.81 -17.99
CA HIS A 787 18.78 -8.58 -17.68
C HIS A 787 17.69 -8.28 -18.71
N GLU A 788 17.91 -8.64 -19.97
CA GLU A 788 16.91 -8.48 -21.04
C GLU A 788 16.29 -9.83 -21.38
N ASN A 789 14.96 -9.93 -21.24
CA ASN A 789 14.22 -11.11 -21.64
C ASN A 789 13.92 -11.06 -23.15
N PRO A 790 14.36 -12.05 -23.96
CA PRO A 790 14.16 -12.04 -25.41
C PRO A 790 12.69 -12.13 -25.84
N LEU A 791 11.80 -12.56 -24.94
CA LEU A 791 10.36 -12.67 -25.20
C LEU A 791 9.58 -11.39 -24.84
N ARG A 792 10.27 -10.36 -24.32
CA ARG A 792 9.67 -9.11 -23.81
C ARG A 792 8.73 -8.44 -24.79
N ASP A 793 9.10 -8.40 -26.07
CA ASP A 793 8.33 -7.64 -27.07
C ASP A 793 7.12 -8.40 -27.62
N ILE A 794 6.87 -9.64 -27.20
CA ILE A 794 5.69 -10.40 -27.63
C ILE A 794 4.44 -9.83 -26.96
N ALA A 795 3.47 -9.42 -27.76
CA ALA A 795 2.23 -8.83 -27.28
C ALA A 795 1.03 -9.81 -27.33
N MET A 796 1.11 -10.83 -28.17
CA MET A 796 0.08 -11.85 -28.30
C MET A 796 0.69 -13.18 -28.74
N TRP A 797 0.38 -14.25 -28.00
CA TRP A 797 0.68 -15.61 -28.42
C TRP A 797 -0.50 -16.21 -29.19
N VAL A 798 -0.21 -17.02 -30.19
CA VAL A 798 -1.18 -17.78 -30.96
C VAL A 798 -0.90 -19.25 -30.78
N TRP A 799 -1.77 -19.94 -30.05
CA TRP A 799 -1.73 -21.38 -29.92
C TRP A 799 -2.57 -22.01 -31.03
N ASN A 800 -1.92 -22.26 -32.16
CA ASN A 800 -2.54 -22.90 -33.32
C ASN A 800 -1.96 -24.30 -33.57
N ARG A 801 -2.76 -25.13 -34.23
CA ARG A 801 -2.44 -26.54 -34.46
C ARG A 801 -2.74 -26.92 -35.89
N GLY A 802 -1.90 -27.78 -36.47
CA GLY A 802 -2.16 -28.39 -37.78
C GLY A 802 -1.14 -28.04 -38.85
N ARG A 803 -1.57 -28.11 -40.11
CA ARG A 803 -0.71 -27.95 -41.29
C ARG A 803 -0.36 -26.49 -41.57
N VAL A 804 0.70 -26.29 -42.36
CA VAL A 804 1.13 -24.97 -42.85
C VAL A 804 -0.05 -24.14 -43.40
N GLU A 805 -0.89 -24.76 -44.24
CA GLU A 805 -2.00 -24.10 -44.93
C GLU A 805 -3.12 -23.60 -44.01
N ASP A 806 -3.31 -24.24 -42.85
CA ASP A 806 -4.32 -23.89 -41.86
C ASP A 806 -3.79 -22.85 -40.85
N VAL A 807 -2.51 -22.96 -40.50
CA VAL A 807 -1.89 -22.18 -39.42
C VAL A 807 -1.33 -20.86 -39.93
N VAL A 808 -0.43 -20.90 -40.91
CA VAL A 808 0.37 -19.73 -41.31
C VAL A 808 -0.49 -18.54 -41.77
N PRO A 809 -1.48 -18.70 -42.66
CA PRO A 809 -2.24 -17.55 -43.17
C PRO A 809 -3.01 -16.79 -42.07
N THR A 810 -3.54 -17.51 -41.07
CA THR A 810 -4.31 -16.90 -39.97
C THR A 810 -3.41 -16.07 -39.05
N VAL A 811 -2.20 -16.55 -38.77
CA VAL A 811 -1.21 -15.88 -37.92
C VAL A 811 -0.66 -14.64 -38.62
N GLU A 812 -0.31 -14.73 -39.89
CA GLU A 812 0.13 -13.57 -40.69
C GLU A 812 -0.96 -12.49 -40.75
N ARG A 813 -2.21 -12.92 -40.93
CA ARG A 813 -3.34 -11.99 -40.92
C ARG A 813 -3.50 -11.30 -39.58
N LEU A 814 -3.38 -12.04 -38.48
CA LEU A 814 -3.44 -11.45 -37.13
C LEU A 814 -2.28 -10.48 -36.90
N GLN A 815 -1.04 -10.83 -37.25
CA GLN A 815 0.12 -9.93 -37.15
C GLN A 815 -0.13 -8.62 -37.92
N LYS A 816 -0.66 -8.72 -39.14
CA LYS A 816 -0.99 -7.54 -39.95
C LYS A 816 -2.05 -6.65 -39.28
N ASP A 817 -3.11 -7.26 -38.74
CA ASP A 817 -4.22 -6.53 -38.11
C ASP A 817 -3.81 -5.94 -36.74
N CYS A 818 -2.90 -6.58 -36.01
CA CYS A 818 -2.31 -6.08 -34.76
C CYS A 818 -1.33 -4.91 -34.95
N GLY A 819 -0.81 -4.72 -36.17
CA GLY A 819 0.10 -3.62 -36.49
C GLY A 819 1.46 -3.75 -35.80
N GLN A 820 1.80 -2.79 -34.92
CA GLN A 820 3.08 -2.79 -34.21
C GLN A 820 3.17 -3.80 -33.06
N ALA A 821 2.03 -4.31 -32.57
CA ALA A 821 2.02 -5.35 -31.55
C ALA A 821 2.50 -6.68 -32.16
N LYS A 822 3.62 -7.21 -31.67
CA LYS A 822 4.23 -8.43 -32.19
C LYS A 822 3.44 -9.66 -31.78
N VAL A 823 3.22 -10.55 -32.74
CA VAL A 823 2.56 -11.83 -32.56
C VAL A 823 3.60 -12.95 -32.53
N ALA A 824 3.39 -13.94 -31.67
CA ALA A 824 4.18 -15.15 -31.58
C ALA A 824 3.32 -16.38 -31.88
N LEU A 825 3.85 -17.33 -32.64
CA LEU A 825 3.21 -18.61 -32.93
C LEU A 825 3.81 -19.70 -32.05
N ASP A 826 2.94 -20.33 -31.26
CA ASP A 826 3.20 -21.57 -30.54
C ASP A 826 2.52 -22.73 -31.31
N TRP A 827 3.29 -23.36 -32.20
CA TRP A 827 2.77 -24.26 -33.22
C TRP A 827 2.73 -25.71 -32.73
N TYR A 828 1.52 -26.19 -32.48
CA TYR A 828 1.27 -27.55 -32.04
C TYR A 828 0.96 -28.47 -33.22
N TRP A 829 1.26 -29.76 -33.05
CA TRP A 829 0.96 -30.79 -34.03
C TRP A 829 1.56 -30.50 -35.43
N TRP A 830 2.78 -29.96 -35.42
CA TRP A 830 3.61 -29.70 -36.60
C TRP A 830 4.25 -30.99 -37.17
N HIS A 831 4.33 -32.04 -36.34
CA HIS A 831 4.97 -33.32 -36.65
C HIS A 831 4.01 -34.33 -37.31
N SER A 832 4.59 -35.40 -37.86
CA SER A 832 3.84 -36.41 -38.64
C SER A 832 3.03 -37.40 -37.81
N ASN A 833 3.11 -37.39 -36.48
CA ASN A 833 2.49 -38.38 -35.60
C ASN A 833 1.08 -37.94 -35.15
N PRO A 834 0.23 -38.83 -34.61
CA PRO A 834 -0.93 -38.39 -33.84
C PRO A 834 -0.52 -37.43 -32.72
N TYR A 835 -1.38 -36.48 -32.37
CA TYR A 835 -1.10 -35.55 -31.28
C TYR A 835 -1.01 -36.30 -29.95
N ASP A 836 -0.05 -35.89 -29.12
CA ASP A 836 0.27 -36.44 -27.80
C ASP A 836 0.82 -37.89 -27.79
N THR A 837 1.52 -38.33 -28.85
CA THR A 837 2.16 -39.66 -28.95
C THR A 837 3.57 -39.61 -29.56
N ASP A 838 4.27 -40.75 -29.55
CA ASP A 838 5.57 -41.01 -30.18
C ASP A 838 6.71 -40.13 -29.68
N TYR A 839 6.67 -39.70 -28.42
CA TYR A 839 7.74 -38.91 -27.81
C TYR A 839 9.03 -39.73 -27.64
N PRO A 840 10.23 -39.14 -27.77
CA PRO A 840 10.53 -37.81 -28.32
C PRO A 840 10.67 -37.79 -29.86
N ASN A 841 10.19 -38.82 -30.57
CA ASN A 841 10.37 -38.98 -32.01
C ASN A 841 9.39 -38.14 -32.86
N PHE A 842 9.53 -36.81 -32.84
CA PHE A 842 8.66 -35.90 -33.60
C PHE A 842 9.10 -35.64 -35.05
N TRP A 843 10.32 -36.02 -35.44
CA TRP A 843 10.81 -35.75 -36.79
C TRP A 843 10.39 -36.87 -37.77
N PRO A 844 9.92 -36.57 -39.00
CA PRO A 844 9.86 -35.26 -39.68
C PRO A 844 8.55 -34.47 -39.51
N PRO A 845 8.55 -33.16 -39.87
CA PRO A 845 7.35 -32.33 -39.96
C PRO A 845 6.30 -32.93 -40.90
N ARG A 846 5.03 -32.69 -40.60
CA ARG A 846 3.88 -33.29 -41.29
C ARG A 846 3.75 -32.89 -42.76
N ASP A 847 4.09 -31.65 -43.10
CA ASP A 847 4.05 -31.13 -44.47
C ASP A 847 5.36 -31.38 -45.22
N GLY A 848 6.30 -32.10 -44.61
CA GLY A 848 7.66 -32.31 -45.12
C GLY A 848 8.63 -31.22 -44.67
N VAL A 849 9.92 -31.56 -44.68
CA VAL A 849 11.00 -30.69 -44.17
C VAL A 849 11.08 -29.36 -44.93
N GLU A 850 11.07 -29.41 -46.27
CA GLU A 850 11.19 -28.22 -47.12
C GLU A 850 10.03 -27.24 -46.93
N ALA A 851 8.79 -27.74 -46.90
CA ALA A 851 7.61 -26.90 -46.72
C ALA A 851 7.56 -26.28 -45.32
N PHE A 852 7.94 -27.04 -44.29
CA PHE A 852 8.05 -26.54 -42.93
C PHE A 852 9.12 -25.44 -42.80
N GLN A 853 10.32 -25.67 -43.31
CA GLN A 853 11.40 -24.66 -43.30
C GLN A 853 11.01 -23.39 -44.09
N ALA A 854 10.35 -23.55 -45.24
CA ALA A 854 9.85 -22.41 -46.01
C ALA A 854 8.79 -21.60 -45.24
N ALA A 855 7.88 -22.27 -44.52
CA ALA A 855 6.88 -21.64 -43.68
C ALA A 855 7.49 -20.90 -42.48
N VAL A 856 8.44 -21.54 -41.78
CA VAL A 856 9.18 -20.93 -40.68
C VAL A 856 9.93 -19.70 -41.16
N LYS A 857 10.70 -19.82 -42.26
CA LYS A 857 11.41 -18.67 -42.85
C LYS A 857 10.45 -17.53 -43.20
N ARG A 858 9.31 -17.84 -43.82
CA ARG A 858 8.29 -16.86 -44.19
C ARG A 858 7.74 -16.08 -42.99
N LEU A 859 7.52 -16.76 -41.85
CA LEU A 859 7.08 -16.12 -40.61
C LEU A 859 8.20 -15.28 -39.97
N THR A 860 9.42 -15.82 -39.91
CA THR A 860 10.59 -15.12 -39.36
C THR A 860 10.94 -13.86 -40.16
N ASP A 861 10.85 -13.90 -41.51
CA ASP A 861 11.04 -12.73 -42.37
C ASP A 861 10.03 -11.59 -42.10
N GLN A 862 8.87 -11.92 -41.51
CA GLN A 862 7.85 -10.96 -41.07
C GLN A 862 8.00 -10.52 -39.62
N GLY A 863 9.03 -11.00 -38.91
CA GLY A 863 9.27 -10.70 -37.51
C GLY A 863 8.35 -11.43 -36.54
N ILE A 864 7.66 -12.49 -36.98
CA ILE A 864 6.81 -13.33 -36.14
C ILE A 864 7.69 -14.35 -35.41
N TYR A 865 7.68 -14.32 -34.08
CA TYR A 865 8.37 -15.33 -33.27
C TYR A 865 7.71 -16.70 -33.47
N THR A 866 8.50 -17.74 -33.67
CA THR A 866 7.99 -19.10 -33.87
C THR A 866 8.66 -20.10 -32.94
N GLN A 867 7.84 -20.92 -32.29
CA GLN A 867 8.26 -22.13 -31.59
C GLN A 867 7.27 -23.26 -31.86
N VAL A 868 7.68 -24.49 -31.57
CA VAL A 868 6.85 -25.68 -31.76
C VAL A 868 6.69 -26.48 -30.48
N TYR A 869 5.59 -27.23 -30.36
CA TYR A 869 5.38 -28.16 -29.26
C TYR A 869 6.35 -29.35 -29.29
N VAL A 870 7.06 -29.58 -28.18
CA VAL A 870 7.82 -30.80 -27.91
C VAL A 870 7.61 -31.23 -26.46
N ASN A 871 7.16 -32.47 -26.24
CA ASN A 871 7.23 -33.07 -24.92
C ASN A 871 8.68 -33.37 -24.54
N SER A 872 9.13 -32.84 -23.39
CA SER A 872 10.51 -32.93 -22.96
C SER A 872 10.70 -33.66 -21.63
N VAL A 873 9.72 -34.42 -21.15
CA VAL A 873 9.87 -35.30 -19.99
C VAL A 873 9.57 -36.78 -20.29
N CYS A 874 8.71 -37.05 -21.27
CA CYS A 874 8.20 -38.39 -21.51
C CYS A 874 8.82 -39.06 -22.74
N TRP A 875 8.88 -40.40 -22.71
CA TRP A 875 9.20 -41.24 -23.86
C TRP A 875 8.07 -42.25 -24.06
N ASP A 876 7.55 -42.34 -25.28
CA ASP A 876 6.50 -43.29 -25.65
C ASP A 876 7.03 -44.73 -25.62
N MET A 877 6.41 -45.55 -24.75
CA MET A 877 6.75 -46.96 -24.59
C MET A 877 6.20 -47.84 -25.71
N ASP A 878 5.18 -47.36 -26.41
CA ASP A 878 4.50 -48.07 -27.49
C ASP A 878 5.06 -47.66 -28.87
N GLY A 879 5.95 -46.66 -28.90
CA GLY A 879 6.66 -46.21 -30.09
C GLY A 879 7.87 -47.09 -30.45
N ASP A 880 8.21 -47.12 -31.74
CA ASP A 880 9.24 -48.01 -32.29
C ASP A 880 10.63 -47.80 -31.67
N ASN A 881 10.96 -46.59 -31.20
CA ASN A 881 12.29 -46.25 -30.69
C ASN A 881 12.48 -46.42 -29.17
N TRP A 882 11.49 -46.94 -28.45
CA TRP A 882 11.58 -47.16 -26.99
C TRP A 882 12.82 -47.98 -26.57
N HIS A 883 13.22 -48.93 -27.41
CA HIS A 883 14.35 -49.81 -27.18
C HIS A 883 15.73 -49.11 -27.29
N GLU A 884 15.78 -47.87 -27.76
CA GLU A 884 17.01 -47.09 -27.94
C GLU A 884 17.51 -46.41 -26.64
N GLY A 885 16.93 -46.76 -25.48
CA GLY A 885 17.35 -46.27 -24.16
C GLY A 885 16.20 -45.89 -23.23
N GLY A 886 14.94 -45.91 -23.71
CA GLY A 886 13.77 -45.60 -22.89
C GLY A 886 13.60 -46.54 -21.70
N ALA A 887 13.77 -47.85 -21.92
CA ALA A 887 13.67 -48.85 -20.85
C ALA A 887 14.70 -48.67 -19.72
N ASP A 888 15.89 -48.13 -20.05
CA ASP A 888 16.98 -47.93 -19.09
C ASP A 888 16.85 -46.58 -18.36
N GLY A 889 16.29 -45.56 -19.01
CA GLY A 889 16.18 -44.21 -18.45
C GLY A 889 14.89 -43.92 -17.68
N VAL A 890 13.91 -44.84 -17.66
CA VAL A 890 12.59 -44.62 -17.08
C VAL A 890 12.60 -44.53 -15.56
N VAL A 891 11.80 -43.62 -15.01
CA VAL A 891 11.54 -43.51 -13.57
C VAL A 891 10.67 -44.67 -13.10
N LYS A 892 11.05 -45.29 -11.97
CA LYS A 892 10.24 -46.33 -11.32
C LYS A 892 9.58 -45.83 -10.05
N LYS A 893 8.33 -46.24 -9.84
CA LYS A 893 7.62 -46.10 -8.57
C LYS A 893 8.19 -47.07 -7.54
N ARG A 894 7.84 -46.87 -6.27
CA ARG A 894 8.32 -47.68 -5.15
C ARG A 894 8.01 -49.16 -5.30
N ASP A 895 6.85 -49.50 -5.86
CA ASP A 895 6.42 -50.88 -6.09
C ASP A 895 7.15 -51.56 -7.28
N GLY A 896 8.12 -50.86 -7.89
CA GLY A 896 8.90 -51.34 -9.04
C GLY A 896 8.20 -51.12 -10.39
N SER A 897 6.93 -50.68 -10.40
CA SER A 897 6.23 -50.35 -11.64
C SER A 897 6.81 -49.09 -12.29
N LEU A 898 6.68 -49.00 -13.62
CA LEU A 898 7.13 -47.83 -14.36
C LEU A 898 6.22 -46.63 -14.08
N HIS A 899 6.80 -45.44 -13.98
CA HIS A 899 6.03 -44.21 -13.92
C HIS A 899 5.60 -43.81 -15.32
N ALA A 900 4.40 -44.23 -15.74
CA ALA A 900 3.87 -43.93 -17.07
C ALA A 900 2.38 -43.53 -17.02
N HIS A 901 1.96 -42.71 -17.98
CA HIS A 901 0.59 -42.22 -18.15
C HIS A 901 0.15 -42.26 -19.62
N ALA A 902 -1.16 -42.34 -19.87
CA ALA A 902 -1.75 -42.11 -21.19
C ALA A 902 -2.59 -40.84 -21.13
N PHE A 903 -2.10 -39.74 -21.71
CA PHE A 903 -2.80 -38.45 -21.70
C PHE A 903 -3.92 -38.41 -22.74
N ASN A 904 -3.59 -38.80 -23.98
CA ASN A 904 -4.54 -38.85 -25.07
C ASN A 904 -5.54 -40.00 -24.86
N ARG A 905 -6.81 -39.65 -24.61
CA ARG A 905 -7.88 -40.62 -24.38
C ARG A 905 -8.44 -41.26 -25.65
N TYR A 906 -8.07 -40.74 -26.82
CA TYR A 906 -8.44 -41.27 -28.13
C TYR A 906 -7.36 -42.21 -28.69
N ASN A 907 -6.12 -42.08 -28.19
CA ASN A 907 -5.01 -42.95 -28.52
C ASN A 907 -4.15 -43.24 -27.27
N LEU A 908 -4.40 -44.39 -26.61
CA LEU A 908 -3.95 -44.71 -25.25
C LEU A 908 -2.48 -45.14 -25.12
N HIS A 909 -1.58 -44.47 -25.83
CA HIS A 909 -0.13 -44.74 -25.75
C HIS A 909 0.40 -44.51 -24.33
N ARG A 910 1.30 -45.39 -23.87
CA ARG A 910 1.92 -45.34 -22.55
C ARG A 910 3.16 -44.47 -22.60
N LEU A 911 3.09 -43.30 -21.99
CA LEU A 911 4.17 -42.31 -21.97
C LEU A 911 4.93 -42.40 -20.64
N ALA A 912 6.18 -42.84 -20.69
CA ALA A 912 7.02 -43.07 -19.52
C ALA A 912 7.75 -41.80 -19.10
N TRP A 913 7.76 -41.48 -17.80
CA TRP A 913 8.56 -40.37 -17.26
C TRP A 913 10.02 -40.76 -17.27
N MET A 914 10.83 -39.93 -17.90
CA MET A 914 12.26 -40.17 -18.00
C MET A 914 12.99 -39.54 -16.83
N CYS A 915 14.04 -40.21 -16.36
CA CYS A 915 14.95 -39.64 -15.38
C CYS A 915 15.76 -38.53 -16.05
N GLY A 916 15.84 -37.38 -15.38
CA GLY A 916 16.62 -36.25 -15.88
C GLY A 916 18.10 -36.56 -16.09
N GLU A 917 18.67 -37.60 -15.46
CA GLU A 917 20.07 -38.01 -15.65
C GLU A 917 20.28 -39.08 -16.75
N ALA A 918 19.22 -39.50 -17.44
CA ALA A 918 19.29 -40.52 -18.48
C ALA A 918 19.93 -39.95 -19.76
N GLU A 919 21.17 -40.32 -20.04
CA GLU A 919 21.97 -39.77 -21.15
C GLU A 919 21.33 -40.02 -22.52
N ALA A 920 20.88 -41.25 -22.81
CA ALA A 920 20.23 -41.57 -24.08
C ALA A 920 18.97 -40.71 -24.35
N TYR A 921 18.22 -40.38 -23.29
CA TYR A 921 17.07 -39.50 -23.41
C TYR A 921 17.49 -38.04 -23.67
N GLN A 922 18.49 -37.55 -22.94
CA GLN A 922 19.05 -36.21 -23.19
C GLN A 922 19.59 -36.07 -24.62
N ASP A 923 20.26 -37.09 -25.14
CA ASP A 923 20.78 -37.13 -26.51
C ASP A 923 19.66 -37.02 -27.55
N LYS A 924 18.54 -37.74 -27.35
CA LYS A 924 17.39 -37.67 -28.26
C LYS A 924 16.72 -36.31 -28.27
N ILE A 925 16.56 -35.68 -27.10
CA ILE A 925 16.01 -34.32 -27.03
C ILE A 925 16.98 -33.33 -27.68
N SER A 926 18.27 -33.37 -27.35
CA SER A 926 19.31 -32.52 -27.96
C SER A 926 19.33 -32.64 -29.48
N GLU A 927 19.31 -33.86 -30.03
CA GLU A 927 19.28 -34.11 -31.47
C GLU A 927 18.04 -33.49 -32.14
N LEU A 928 16.85 -33.71 -31.55
CA LEU A 928 15.61 -33.14 -32.08
C LEU A 928 15.64 -31.61 -32.06
N ILE A 929 16.04 -31.01 -30.93
CA ILE A 929 16.08 -29.56 -30.78
C ILE A 929 17.10 -28.92 -31.71
N GLY A 930 18.27 -29.56 -31.93
CA GLY A 930 19.24 -29.10 -32.93
C GLY A 930 18.65 -29.05 -34.34
N ARG A 931 17.92 -30.10 -34.77
CA ARG A 931 17.24 -30.11 -36.07
C ARG A 931 16.16 -29.02 -36.20
N LEU A 932 15.47 -28.73 -35.11
CA LEU A 932 14.44 -27.69 -35.05
C LEU A 932 15.05 -26.28 -35.12
N ALA A 933 16.16 -26.06 -34.41
CA ALA A 933 16.94 -24.82 -34.51
C ALA A 933 17.48 -24.62 -35.94
N ASP A 934 18.04 -25.67 -36.55
CA ASP A 934 18.51 -25.66 -37.96
C ASP A 934 17.39 -25.37 -38.97
N SER A 935 16.13 -25.58 -38.59
CA SER A 935 14.97 -25.28 -39.43
C SER A 935 14.59 -23.79 -39.42
N GLY A 936 15.27 -22.96 -38.61
CA GLY A 936 15.09 -21.51 -38.56
C GLY A 936 14.03 -21.01 -37.58
N LEU A 937 13.57 -21.86 -36.66
CA LEU A 937 12.67 -21.46 -35.58
C LEU A 937 13.36 -20.40 -34.71
N THR A 938 12.56 -19.57 -34.03
CA THR A 938 13.10 -18.53 -33.13
C THR A 938 13.38 -19.08 -31.72
N GLY A 939 12.61 -20.08 -31.30
CA GLY A 939 12.78 -20.75 -30.02
C GLY A 939 12.04 -22.08 -29.94
N GLN A 940 12.04 -22.66 -28.73
CA GLN A 940 11.49 -23.98 -28.48
C GLN A 940 10.64 -24.03 -27.21
N TYR A 941 9.44 -24.60 -27.34
CA TYR A 941 8.60 -24.96 -26.19
C TYR A 941 8.91 -26.39 -25.72
N LEU A 942 9.30 -26.53 -24.45
CA LEU A 942 9.68 -27.77 -23.79
C LEU A 942 8.63 -28.12 -22.73
N ASP A 943 7.64 -28.90 -23.14
CA ASP A 943 6.50 -29.26 -22.30
C ASP A 943 6.93 -30.05 -21.06
N MET A 944 6.17 -29.89 -19.98
CA MET A 944 6.29 -30.59 -18.70
C MET A 944 7.55 -30.33 -17.84
N ILE A 945 8.62 -29.72 -18.33
CA ILE A 945 9.83 -29.49 -17.51
C ILE A 945 9.51 -28.69 -16.25
N GLY A 946 8.84 -27.54 -16.36
CA GLY A 946 8.51 -26.72 -15.17
C GLY A 946 7.51 -27.37 -14.21
N CYS A 947 6.71 -28.35 -14.64
CA CYS A 947 5.60 -28.89 -13.83
C CYS A 947 5.81 -30.34 -13.34
N ALA A 948 6.68 -31.14 -13.97
CA ALA A 948 6.75 -32.60 -13.77
C ALA A 948 8.06 -33.12 -13.17
N THR A 949 9.07 -32.26 -13.00
CA THR A 949 10.43 -32.66 -12.59
C THR A 949 10.65 -32.79 -11.07
N PHE A 950 9.57 -32.99 -10.31
CA PHE A 950 9.58 -33.17 -8.86
C PHE A 950 9.05 -34.55 -8.46
N THR A 951 9.48 -35.57 -9.21
CA THR A 951 8.99 -36.95 -9.08
C THR A 951 10.09 -37.82 -8.47
N PRO A 952 9.82 -38.60 -7.40
CA PRO A 952 10.81 -39.52 -6.85
C PRO A 952 11.08 -40.70 -7.79
N CYS A 953 12.28 -41.26 -7.73
CA CYS A 953 12.65 -42.41 -8.53
C CYS A 953 13.24 -43.53 -7.68
N TYR A 954 12.70 -44.74 -7.84
CA TYR A 954 13.13 -45.95 -7.15
C TYR A 954 13.83 -46.94 -8.10
N ASN A 955 14.36 -46.47 -9.23
CA ASN A 955 15.09 -47.32 -10.17
C ASN A 955 16.55 -47.51 -9.72
N SER A 956 16.87 -48.67 -9.15
CA SER A 956 18.20 -48.99 -8.61
C SER A 956 19.31 -49.09 -9.67
N ALA A 957 18.96 -49.10 -10.95
CA ALA A 957 19.91 -49.04 -12.06
C ALA A 957 20.47 -47.63 -12.30
N HIS A 958 19.82 -46.57 -11.79
CA HIS A 958 20.27 -45.20 -11.99
C HIS A 958 21.44 -44.83 -11.05
N ARG A 959 22.17 -43.77 -11.41
CA ARG A 959 23.37 -43.32 -10.69
C ARG A 959 23.06 -42.56 -9.40
N HIS A 960 21.93 -41.87 -9.36
CA HIS A 960 21.47 -41.11 -8.19
C HIS A 960 20.91 -42.03 -7.09
N ASP A 961 20.82 -41.52 -5.86
CA ASP A 961 20.17 -42.24 -4.75
C ASP A 961 18.69 -42.47 -5.03
N LEU A 962 18.11 -43.51 -4.41
CA LEU A 962 16.69 -43.82 -4.58
C LEU A 962 15.81 -42.80 -3.84
N GLY A 963 14.55 -42.65 -4.25
CA GLY A 963 13.58 -41.80 -3.58
C GLY A 963 13.67 -40.34 -4.01
N GLY A 964 13.84 -39.44 -3.03
CA GLY A 964 13.76 -38.00 -3.19
C GLY A 964 15.09 -37.29 -3.46
N GLY A 965 15.36 -36.20 -2.75
CA GLY A 965 16.50 -35.30 -3.04
C GLY A 965 16.24 -34.39 -4.24
N ASN A 966 17.27 -34.01 -4.98
CA ASN A 966 17.18 -33.04 -6.09
C ASN A 966 17.71 -33.56 -7.44
N TYR A 967 17.92 -34.87 -7.57
CA TYR A 967 18.49 -35.50 -8.76
C TYR A 967 17.74 -35.11 -10.05
N HIS A 968 16.40 -35.07 -9.96
CA HIS A 968 15.55 -34.89 -11.12
C HIS A 968 15.69 -33.46 -11.67
N VAL A 969 15.65 -32.45 -10.80
CA VAL A 969 15.88 -31.05 -11.14
C VAL A 969 17.29 -30.86 -11.70
N ARG A 970 18.32 -31.41 -11.04
CA ARG A 970 19.71 -31.32 -11.53
C ARG A 970 19.90 -31.94 -12.91
N GLY A 971 19.29 -33.09 -13.16
CA GLY A 971 19.34 -33.76 -14.46
C GLY A 971 18.73 -32.92 -15.59
N PHE A 972 17.55 -32.34 -15.37
CA PHE A 972 16.90 -31.49 -16.38
C PHE A 972 17.57 -30.13 -16.54
N ARG A 973 18.16 -29.56 -15.48
CA ARG A 973 19.04 -28.38 -15.61
C ARG A 973 20.22 -28.67 -16.54
N LYS A 974 20.89 -29.82 -16.37
CA LYS A 974 21.99 -30.25 -17.25
C LYS A 974 21.55 -30.36 -18.72
N LEU A 975 20.34 -30.88 -18.97
CA LEU A 975 19.77 -30.91 -20.32
C LEU A 975 19.59 -29.48 -20.88
N LEU A 976 18.96 -28.57 -20.14
CA LEU A 976 18.74 -27.20 -20.58
C LEU A 976 20.05 -26.41 -20.81
N GLU A 977 21.02 -26.58 -19.92
CA GLU A 977 22.38 -26.02 -20.07
C GLU A 977 23.04 -26.50 -21.37
N ARG A 978 22.93 -27.81 -21.66
CA ARG A 978 23.41 -28.39 -22.92
C ARG A 978 22.68 -27.81 -24.12
N LEU A 979 21.35 -27.71 -24.09
CA LEU A 979 20.55 -27.15 -25.19
C LEU A 979 20.96 -25.71 -25.50
N ARG A 980 21.19 -24.88 -24.48
CA ARG A 980 21.68 -23.50 -24.66
C ARG A 980 23.10 -23.44 -25.22
N ALA A 981 23.98 -24.33 -24.77
CA ALA A 981 25.36 -24.39 -25.26
C ALA A 981 25.44 -24.83 -26.73
N GLU A 982 24.61 -25.81 -27.11
CA GLU A 982 24.54 -26.34 -28.47
C GLU A 982 23.78 -25.41 -29.44
N ASN A 983 22.86 -24.59 -28.93
CA ASN A 983 22.04 -23.68 -29.73
C ASN A 983 22.09 -22.23 -29.20
N PRO A 984 23.24 -21.51 -29.34
CA PRO A 984 23.38 -20.17 -28.78
C PRO A 984 22.37 -19.17 -29.36
N GLY A 985 21.69 -18.43 -28.48
CA GLY A 985 20.68 -17.42 -28.86
C GLY A 985 19.28 -17.99 -29.13
N TYR A 986 19.10 -19.31 -29.05
CA TYR A 986 17.81 -19.96 -29.20
C TYR A 986 17.02 -19.91 -27.88
N THR A 987 15.83 -19.32 -27.89
CA THR A 987 15.03 -19.12 -26.67
C THR A 987 14.35 -20.41 -26.24
N LEU A 988 14.30 -20.65 -24.93
CA LEU A 988 13.67 -21.84 -24.35
C LEU A 988 12.46 -21.46 -23.51
N THR A 989 11.32 -22.08 -23.75
CA THR A 989 10.11 -21.93 -22.92
C THR A 989 9.65 -23.28 -22.38
N THR A 990 8.84 -23.28 -21.32
CA THR A 990 8.36 -24.53 -20.69
C THR A 990 6.91 -24.45 -20.19
N GLU A 991 6.40 -25.57 -19.67
CA GLU A 991 5.12 -25.61 -18.99
C GLU A 991 5.21 -25.05 -17.57
N THR A 992 4.27 -24.17 -17.24
CA THR A 992 4.12 -23.46 -15.95
C THR A 992 5.28 -22.54 -15.57
N SER A 993 5.03 -21.68 -14.59
CA SER A 993 6.08 -20.92 -13.93
C SER A 993 6.82 -21.79 -12.89
N SER A 994 8.14 -21.96 -13.05
CA SER A 994 8.96 -22.78 -12.15
C SER A 994 10.33 -22.16 -11.90
N GLU A 995 10.56 -21.76 -10.64
CA GLU A 995 11.80 -21.12 -10.20
C GLU A 995 13.09 -21.90 -10.52
N PRO A 996 13.20 -23.24 -10.38
CA PRO A 996 14.43 -23.97 -10.66
C PRO A 996 14.99 -23.85 -12.07
N TYR A 997 14.22 -23.34 -13.01
CA TYR A 997 14.59 -23.24 -14.42
C TYR A 997 14.59 -21.81 -14.95
N MET A 998 14.28 -20.79 -14.13
CA MET A 998 14.16 -19.41 -14.61
C MET A 998 15.47 -18.83 -15.18
N ASP A 999 16.65 -19.29 -14.78
CA ASP A 999 17.91 -18.84 -15.39
C ASP A 999 18.17 -19.47 -16.77
N LEU A 1000 17.48 -20.57 -17.08
CA LEU A 1000 17.70 -21.38 -18.28
C LEU A 1000 16.52 -21.29 -19.28
N CYS A 1001 15.31 -21.02 -18.81
CA CYS A 1001 14.11 -20.82 -19.61
C CYS A 1001 13.68 -19.34 -19.60
N ASP A 1002 13.41 -18.80 -20.78
CA ASP A 1002 13.04 -17.41 -21.00
C ASP A 1002 11.56 -17.12 -20.66
N GLY A 1003 10.71 -18.15 -20.68
CA GLY A 1003 9.31 -18.03 -20.28
C GLY A 1003 8.62 -19.37 -20.02
N GLY A 1004 7.36 -19.30 -19.60
CA GLY A 1004 6.56 -20.50 -19.35
C GLY A 1004 5.06 -20.28 -19.54
N ILE A 1005 4.38 -21.32 -20.02
CA ILE A 1005 2.95 -21.28 -20.31
C ILE A 1005 2.13 -21.53 -19.03
N ILE A 1006 1.24 -20.61 -18.66
CA ILE A 1006 0.49 -20.58 -17.38
C ILE A 1006 -1.01 -20.87 -17.55
N CYS A 1007 -1.37 -21.64 -18.58
CA CYS A 1007 -2.77 -21.92 -18.91
C CYS A 1007 -3.55 -22.59 -17.78
N ALA A 1008 -2.85 -23.34 -16.93
CA ALA A 1008 -3.44 -24.01 -15.77
C ALA A 1008 -4.04 -23.02 -14.75
N SER A 1009 -3.46 -21.83 -14.68
CA SER A 1009 -3.91 -20.70 -13.86
C SER A 1009 -4.88 -19.79 -14.60
N CYS A 1010 -4.50 -19.29 -15.78
CA CYS A 1010 -5.30 -18.28 -16.48
C CYS A 1010 -6.63 -18.82 -17.02
N SER A 1011 -6.77 -20.12 -17.21
CA SER A 1011 -8.02 -20.76 -17.64
C SER A 1011 -8.38 -21.96 -16.77
N HIS A 1012 -8.19 -21.83 -15.45
CA HIS A 1012 -8.43 -22.91 -14.49
C HIS A 1012 -9.84 -23.52 -14.61
N GLU A 1013 -10.86 -22.70 -14.85
CA GLU A 1013 -12.26 -23.14 -15.02
C GLU A 1013 -12.46 -23.99 -16.28
N HIS A 1014 -11.78 -23.63 -17.38
CA HIS A 1014 -11.77 -24.38 -18.62
C HIS A 1014 -11.28 -25.82 -18.42
N LEU A 1015 -10.33 -26.00 -17.49
CA LEU A 1015 -9.76 -27.29 -17.10
C LEU A 1015 -10.62 -28.07 -16.11
N GLY A 1016 -11.80 -27.56 -15.76
CA GLY A 1016 -12.65 -28.18 -14.76
C GLY A 1016 -12.27 -27.82 -13.33
N GLY A 1017 -11.38 -26.84 -13.14
CA GLY A 1017 -10.89 -26.35 -11.86
C GLY A 1017 -11.83 -25.34 -11.22
N ILE A 1018 -11.84 -25.32 -9.89
CA ILE A 1018 -12.76 -24.49 -9.10
C ILE A 1018 -12.05 -23.67 -8.03
N ALA A 1019 -10.72 -23.75 -7.90
CA ALA A 1019 -9.96 -22.90 -6.96
C ALA A 1019 -9.93 -21.44 -7.43
N GLU A 1020 -9.72 -20.52 -6.49
CA GLU A 1020 -9.50 -19.11 -6.81
C GLU A 1020 -8.02 -18.91 -7.13
N ILE A 1021 -7.71 -18.49 -8.35
CA ILE A 1021 -6.32 -18.29 -8.79
C ILE A 1021 -5.90 -16.85 -8.48
N VAL A 1022 -4.69 -16.70 -7.98
CA VAL A 1022 -4.08 -15.40 -7.69
C VAL A 1022 -2.75 -15.28 -8.45
N PRO A 1023 -2.34 -14.09 -8.90
CA PRO A 1023 -1.09 -13.91 -9.66
C PRO A 1023 0.13 -13.84 -8.73
N LEU A 1024 0.33 -14.87 -7.91
CA LEU A 1024 1.39 -14.92 -6.89
C LEU A 1024 2.78 -14.92 -7.52
N PHE A 1025 2.97 -15.67 -8.62
CA PHE A 1025 4.26 -15.75 -9.28
C PHE A 1025 4.70 -14.41 -9.87
N THR A 1026 3.81 -13.67 -10.54
CA THR A 1026 4.15 -12.32 -11.04
C THR A 1026 4.28 -11.32 -9.89
N ALA A 1027 3.58 -11.46 -8.77
CA ALA A 1027 3.83 -10.62 -7.60
C ALA A 1027 5.28 -10.73 -7.05
N VAL A 1028 5.96 -11.86 -7.30
CA VAL A 1028 7.35 -12.12 -6.89
C VAL A 1028 8.35 -11.83 -8.02
N HIS A 1029 8.13 -12.40 -9.20
CA HIS A 1029 9.13 -12.54 -10.28
C HIS A 1029 8.79 -11.78 -11.57
N HIS A 1030 7.88 -10.80 -11.54
CA HIS A 1030 7.52 -10.04 -12.74
C HIS A 1030 8.74 -9.41 -13.44
N GLY A 1031 8.69 -9.34 -14.77
CA GLY A 1031 9.77 -8.87 -15.65
C GLY A 1031 10.94 -9.82 -15.82
N SER A 1032 11.26 -10.60 -14.79
CA SER A 1032 12.32 -11.60 -14.79
C SER A 1032 11.90 -12.95 -15.37
N PHE A 1033 10.68 -13.14 -15.87
CA PHE A 1033 10.25 -14.38 -16.53
C PHE A 1033 9.02 -14.09 -17.36
N ALA A 1034 9.00 -14.51 -18.63
CA ALA A 1034 7.83 -14.30 -19.47
C ALA A 1034 6.76 -15.34 -19.11
N ALA A 1035 5.82 -14.95 -18.24
CA ALA A 1035 4.60 -15.72 -18.01
C ALA A 1035 3.61 -15.46 -19.14
N PHE A 1036 3.18 -16.50 -19.84
CA PHE A 1036 2.27 -16.35 -20.98
C PHE A 1036 1.23 -17.46 -21.06
N GLY A 1037 0.13 -17.27 -21.79
CA GLY A 1037 -0.78 -18.35 -22.14
C GLY A 1037 -2.07 -18.47 -21.34
N ASN A 1038 -3.13 -18.87 -22.05
CA ASN A 1038 -4.47 -19.18 -21.57
C ASN A 1038 -5.19 -20.04 -22.64
N TYR A 1039 -6.34 -20.65 -22.31
CA TYR A 1039 -7.13 -21.50 -23.21
C TYR A 1039 -8.28 -20.77 -23.93
N ALA A 1040 -8.11 -19.50 -24.32
CA ALA A 1040 -9.19 -18.72 -24.93
C ALA A 1040 -9.49 -19.15 -26.37
N HIS A 1041 -10.56 -19.91 -26.55
CA HIS A 1041 -11.07 -20.34 -27.86
C HIS A 1041 -12.20 -19.39 -28.32
N PRO A 1042 -12.04 -18.66 -29.43
CA PRO A 1042 -13.03 -17.70 -29.93
C PRO A 1042 -14.46 -18.26 -30.11
N ASP A 1043 -14.58 -19.53 -30.49
CA ASP A 1043 -15.87 -20.19 -30.76
C ASP A 1043 -16.25 -21.25 -29.70
N GLY A 1044 -15.35 -21.54 -28.76
CA GLY A 1044 -15.48 -22.60 -27.75
C GLY A 1044 -15.27 -24.02 -28.28
N ILE A 1045 -14.68 -24.19 -29.47
CA ILE A 1045 -14.44 -25.50 -30.10
C ILE A 1045 -12.93 -25.78 -30.13
N PRO A 1046 -12.43 -26.77 -29.36
CA PRO A 1046 -11.04 -27.18 -29.44
C PRO A 1046 -10.75 -27.88 -30.78
N PRO A 1047 -9.50 -27.85 -31.28
CA PRO A 1047 -9.12 -28.51 -32.53
C PRO A 1047 -9.32 -30.04 -32.44
N TRP A 1048 -9.62 -30.67 -33.58
CA TRP A 1048 -9.69 -32.13 -33.72
C TRP A 1048 -8.49 -32.63 -34.52
N ASP A 1049 -7.88 -33.74 -34.09
CA ASP A 1049 -6.84 -34.44 -34.86
C ASP A 1049 -7.51 -35.46 -35.81
N PRO A 1050 -7.46 -35.25 -37.14
CA PRO A 1050 -7.89 -36.22 -38.15
C PRO A 1050 -7.35 -37.66 -38.05
N LYS A 1051 -6.30 -37.92 -37.25
CA LYS A 1051 -5.78 -39.27 -36.99
C LYS A 1051 -6.48 -39.96 -35.82
N TRP A 1052 -7.32 -39.26 -35.06
CA TRP A 1052 -8.14 -39.87 -34.01
C TRP A 1052 -9.40 -40.53 -34.59
N PRO A 1053 -10.01 -41.49 -33.89
CA PRO A 1053 -11.23 -42.15 -34.36
C PRO A 1053 -12.39 -41.16 -34.51
N ASP A 1054 -12.90 -40.95 -35.72
CA ASP A 1054 -13.98 -39.99 -36.01
C ASP A 1054 -15.26 -40.21 -35.17
N GLN A 1055 -15.51 -41.45 -34.74
CA GLN A 1055 -16.64 -41.80 -33.87
C GLN A 1055 -16.56 -41.17 -32.47
N ASP A 1056 -15.35 -40.80 -32.00
CA ASP A 1056 -15.11 -40.15 -30.71
C ASP A 1056 -15.17 -38.61 -30.81
N ARG A 1057 -15.26 -38.07 -32.04
CA ARG A 1057 -15.48 -36.64 -32.28
C ARG A 1057 -16.89 -36.27 -31.81
N TRP A 1058 -17.03 -35.09 -31.20
CA TRP A 1058 -18.34 -34.56 -30.83
C TRP A 1058 -19.21 -34.40 -32.09
N GLN A 1059 -20.41 -34.97 -32.06
CA GLN A 1059 -21.28 -35.01 -33.24
C GLN A 1059 -22.18 -33.77 -33.32
N ASN A 1060 -22.40 -33.07 -32.19
CA ASN A 1060 -23.35 -31.97 -32.07
C ASN A 1060 -22.69 -30.68 -31.53
N GLU A 1061 -21.83 -30.06 -32.34
CA GLU A 1061 -21.28 -28.74 -31.98
C GLU A 1061 -22.38 -27.67 -31.94
N LYS A 1062 -22.30 -26.81 -30.91
CA LYS A 1062 -23.20 -25.66 -30.73
C LYS A 1062 -22.40 -24.36 -30.87
N PRO A 1063 -23.05 -23.21 -31.08
CA PRO A 1063 -22.36 -21.92 -31.00
C PRO A 1063 -22.02 -21.61 -29.53
N TRP A 1064 -20.99 -22.28 -28.98
CA TRP A 1064 -20.67 -22.23 -27.55
C TRP A 1064 -20.35 -20.83 -27.05
N HIS A 1065 -19.69 -20.01 -27.87
CA HIS A 1065 -19.46 -18.60 -27.59
C HIS A 1065 -20.75 -17.76 -27.41
N LYS A 1066 -21.91 -18.20 -27.94
CA LYS A 1066 -23.22 -17.57 -27.66
C LYS A 1066 -23.87 -18.10 -26.39
N ILE A 1067 -23.61 -19.37 -26.06
CA ILE A 1067 -24.15 -20.04 -24.86
C ILE A 1067 -23.38 -19.58 -23.60
N TYR A 1068 -22.06 -19.40 -23.72
CA TYR A 1068 -21.14 -18.98 -22.67
C TYR A 1068 -20.42 -17.67 -23.08
N PRO A 1069 -21.16 -16.55 -23.19
CA PRO A 1069 -20.69 -15.33 -23.87
C PRO A 1069 -19.60 -14.54 -23.13
N ASP A 1070 -19.26 -14.93 -21.91
CA ASP A 1070 -18.25 -14.26 -21.09
C ASP A 1070 -16.94 -15.06 -20.98
N GLN A 1071 -16.97 -16.37 -21.21
CA GLN A 1071 -15.82 -17.26 -20.99
C GLN A 1071 -14.57 -16.80 -21.75
N PHE A 1072 -14.68 -16.63 -23.08
CA PHE A 1072 -13.57 -16.20 -23.93
C PHE A 1072 -12.93 -14.89 -23.45
N PHE A 1073 -13.77 -13.91 -23.11
CA PHE A 1073 -13.31 -12.57 -22.76
C PHE A 1073 -12.64 -12.55 -21.38
N VAL A 1074 -13.12 -13.35 -20.42
CA VAL A 1074 -12.43 -13.54 -19.13
C VAL A 1074 -11.06 -14.17 -19.35
N GLU A 1075 -10.99 -15.24 -20.14
CA GLU A 1075 -9.74 -15.98 -20.42
C GLU A 1075 -8.70 -15.10 -21.14
N MET A 1076 -9.13 -14.16 -22.00
CA MET A 1076 -8.26 -13.18 -22.68
C MET A 1076 -7.86 -11.98 -21.78
N ALA A 1077 -8.77 -11.48 -20.95
CA ALA A 1077 -8.55 -10.29 -20.14
C ALA A 1077 -7.67 -10.55 -18.91
N ARG A 1078 -7.82 -11.72 -18.30
CA ARG A 1078 -7.19 -12.09 -17.03
C ARG A 1078 -5.65 -12.09 -17.09
N PRO A 1079 -4.98 -12.68 -18.11
CA PRO A 1079 -3.52 -12.61 -18.22
C PRO A 1079 -3.00 -11.17 -18.22
N VAL A 1080 -3.65 -10.27 -18.97
CA VAL A 1080 -3.21 -8.88 -19.12
C VAL A 1080 -3.17 -8.14 -17.79
N VAL A 1081 -4.25 -8.19 -16.99
CA VAL A 1081 -4.28 -7.49 -15.70
C VAL A 1081 -3.32 -8.11 -14.67
N TRP A 1082 -2.93 -9.37 -14.86
CA TRP A 1082 -1.93 -10.08 -14.07
C TRP A 1082 -0.49 -9.88 -14.55
N GLY A 1083 -0.28 -9.08 -15.60
CA GLY A 1083 1.05 -8.85 -16.19
C GLY A 1083 1.58 -10.06 -16.98
N ALA A 1084 0.72 -10.98 -17.39
CA ALA A 1084 1.09 -12.09 -18.26
C ALA A 1084 0.75 -11.78 -19.72
N GLN A 1085 1.55 -12.32 -20.64
CA GLN A 1085 1.31 -12.17 -22.08
C GLN A 1085 0.07 -13.00 -22.49
N PRO A 1086 -0.92 -12.38 -23.14
CA PRO A 1086 -2.16 -13.06 -23.52
C PRO A 1086 -1.95 -14.02 -24.69
N MET A 1087 -2.86 -15.00 -24.81
CA MET A 1087 -2.85 -16.02 -25.85
C MET A 1087 -4.25 -16.25 -26.42
N VAL A 1088 -4.35 -16.33 -27.75
CA VAL A 1088 -5.55 -16.82 -28.43
C VAL A 1088 -5.31 -18.24 -28.94
N CYS A 1089 -6.29 -19.12 -28.72
CA CYS A 1089 -6.23 -20.51 -29.17
C CYS A 1089 -7.07 -20.73 -30.44
N HIS A 1090 -6.55 -21.53 -31.37
CA HIS A 1090 -7.26 -22.04 -32.53
C HIS A 1090 -7.94 -20.95 -33.38
N ILE A 1091 -7.19 -19.90 -33.75
CA ILE A 1091 -7.69 -18.89 -34.68
C ILE A 1091 -7.83 -19.49 -36.09
N ARG A 1092 -9.01 -19.33 -36.69
CA ARG A 1092 -9.38 -19.87 -38.01
C ARG A 1092 -9.86 -18.75 -38.94
N PRO A 1093 -9.88 -18.98 -40.27
CA PRO A 1093 -10.44 -18.00 -41.20
C PRO A 1093 -11.87 -17.56 -40.85
N ALA A 1094 -12.70 -18.43 -40.30
CA ALA A 1094 -14.07 -18.07 -39.88
C ALA A 1094 -14.08 -16.98 -38.79
N VAL A 1095 -13.19 -17.06 -37.79
CA VAL A 1095 -13.07 -16.06 -36.71
C VAL A 1095 -12.69 -14.68 -37.26
N GLN A 1096 -11.91 -14.64 -38.35
CA GLN A 1096 -11.40 -13.40 -38.95
C GLN A 1096 -12.36 -12.80 -39.99
N ASN A 1097 -13.21 -13.62 -40.63
CA ASN A 1097 -14.01 -13.22 -41.79
C ASN A 1097 -15.52 -13.17 -41.52
N ASP A 1098 -16.04 -13.97 -40.58
CA ASP A 1098 -17.47 -14.01 -40.30
C ASP A 1098 -17.88 -12.84 -39.39
N PRO A 1099 -18.87 -12.01 -39.77
CA PRO A 1099 -19.40 -10.96 -38.93
C PRO A 1099 -19.84 -11.40 -37.53
N GLU A 1100 -20.21 -12.68 -37.35
CA GLU A 1100 -20.53 -13.28 -36.04
C GLU A 1100 -19.39 -13.12 -35.02
N PHE A 1101 -18.15 -13.24 -35.46
CA PHE A 1101 -16.97 -13.15 -34.60
C PHE A 1101 -16.34 -11.76 -34.55
N ALA A 1102 -16.93 -10.75 -35.20
CA ALA A 1102 -16.32 -9.42 -35.32
C ALA A 1102 -15.97 -8.78 -33.97
N ALA A 1103 -16.85 -8.90 -32.96
CA ALA A 1103 -16.58 -8.38 -31.62
C ALA A 1103 -15.46 -9.15 -30.89
N ILE A 1104 -15.42 -10.47 -31.06
CA ILE A 1104 -14.39 -11.34 -30.50
C ILE A 1104 -13.03 -11.06 -31.15
N TYR A 1105 -13.00 -10.96 -32.48
CA TYR A 1105 -11.78 -10.67 -33.24
C TYR A 1105 -11.25 -9.26 -32.95
N LYS A 1106 -12.14 -8.27 -32.84
CA LYS A 1106 -11.76 -6.94 -32.38
C LYS A 1106 -11.14 -6.98 -30.99
N PHE A 1107 -11.73 -7.72 -30.05
CA PHE A 1107 -11.20 -7.86 -28.71
C PHE A 1107 -9.79 -8.48 -28.71
N ILE A 1108 -9.52 -9.49 -29.54
CA ILE A 1108 -8.16 -10.06 -29.70
C ILE A 1108 -7.15 -8.99 -30.11
N ILE A 1109 -7.49 -8.16 -31.10
CA ILE A 1109 -6.62 -7.08 -31.59
C ILE A 1109 -6.41 -6.03 -30.50
N ASP A 1110 -7.49 -5.58 -29.85
CA ASP A 1110 -7.44 -4.59 -28.76
C ASP A 1110 -6.58 -5.09 -27.60
N THR A 1111 -6.69 -6.38 -27.23
CA THR A 1111 -5.87 -7.01 -26.19
C THR A 1111 -4.37 -6.93 -26.54
N ALA A 1112 -4.00 -7.30 -27.77
CA ALA A 1112 -2.60 -7.27 -28.22
C ALA A 1112 -2.04 -5.83 -28.22
N GLN A 1113 -2.81 -4.88 -28.74
CA GLN A 1113 -2.41 -3.47 -28.80
C GLN A 1113 -2.27 -2.87 -27.40
N PHE A 1114 -3.25 -3.09 -26.52
CA PHE A 1114 -3.24 -2.58 -25.16
C PHE A 1114 -2.06 -3.13 -24.33
N TYR A 1115 -1.77 -4.43 -24.45
CA TYR A 1115 -0.60 -5.02 -23.78
C TYR A 1115 0.70 -4.41 -24.31
N ASN A 1116 0.85 -4.30 -25.63
CA ASN A 1116 2.03 -3.71 -26.27
C ASN A 1116 2.27 -2.26 -25.85
N GLU A 1117 1.22 -1.44 -25.78
CA GLU A 1117 1.26 -0.02 -25.41
C GLU A 1117 1.67 0.21 -23.94
N HIS A 1118 1.52 -0.80 -23.08
CA HIS A 1118 1.71 -0.67 -21.64
C HIS A 1118 2.68 -1.69 -21.04
N ARG A 1119 3.55 -2.29 -21.88
CA ARG A 1119 4.56 -3.27 -21.47
C ARG A 1119 5.58 -2.75 -20.45
N ASP A 1120 5.78 -1.44 -20.39
CA ASP A 1120 6.59 -0.78 -19.36
C ASP A 1120 6.04 -1.01 -17.95
N PHE A 1121 4.74 -1.26 -17.81
CA PHE A 1121 4.11 -1.71 -16.57
C PHE A 1121 3.88 -3.22 -16.53
N LEU A 1122 3.31 -3.77 -17.62
CA LEU A 1122 2.77 -5.13 -17.68
C LEU A 1122 3.80 -6.20 -18.05
N PHE A 1123 5.05 -5.82 -18.25
CA PHE A 1123 6.19 -6.72 -18.36
C PHE A 1123 7.36 -6.22 -17.51
N ASP A 1124 7.78 -4.97 -17.69
CA ASP A 1124 8.99 -4.44 -17.02
C ASP A 1124 8.74 -3.96 -15.59
N GLY A 1125 7.48 -3.81 -15.20
CA GLY A 1125 7.10 -3.18 -13.94
C GLY A 1125 7.25 -4.10 -12.74
N GLN A 1126 6.59 -3.69 -11.66
CA GLN A 1126 6.32 -4.56 -10.53
C GLN A 1126 4.86 -4.43 -10.11
N MET A 1127 4.28 -5.55 -9.71
CA MET A 1127 2.93 -5.54 -9.16
C MET A 1127 2.91 -4.76 -7.85
N LEU A 1128 1.83 -4.03 -7.61
CA LEU A 1128 1.49 -3.39 -6.34
C LEU A 1128 0.28 -4.11 -5.73
N SER A 1129 -0.02 -3.85 -4.45
CA SER A 1129 -1.20 -4.44 -3.80
C SER A 1129 -2.47 -4.12 -4.61
N PRO A 1130 -3.25 -5.14 -5.01
CA PRO A 1130 -4.50 -4.97 -5.73
C PRO A 1130 -5.68 -4.61 -4.83
N ASP A 1131 -5.45 -4.46 -3.51
CA ASP A 1131 -6.49 -4.23 -2.51
C ASP A 1131 -7.07 -2.81 -2.58
N GLY A 1132 -8.36 -2.71 -2.23
CA GLY A 1132 -9.14 -1.48 -2.27
C GLY A 1132 -9.89 -1.23 -3.58
N PHE A 1133 -9.94 -2.22 -4.48
CA PHE A 1133 -10.78 -2.20 -5.69
C PHE A 1133 -12.16 -2.77 -5.41
N SER A 1134 -13.19 -2.16 -5.99
CA SER A 1134 -14.57 -2.64 -5.90
C SER A 1134 -15.34 -2.37 -7.19
N CYS A 1135 -16.13 -3.35 -7.62
CA CYS A 1135 -17.07 -3.27 -8.74
C CYS A 1135 -18.23 -4.26 -8.51
N ALA A 1136 -19.23 -4.26 -9.39
CA ALA A 1136 -20.26 -5.28 -9.35
C ALA A 1136 -19.68 -6.69 -9.58
N GLU A 1137 -20.31 -7.72 -9.02
CA GLU A 1137 -20.03 -9.12 -9.35
C GLU A 1137 -21.12 -9.71 -10.23
N LYS A 1138 -20.74 -10.67 -11.07
CA LYS A 1138 -21.65 -11.42 -11.94
C LYS A 1138 -21.35 -12.91 -11.89
N GLU A 1139 -22.40 -13.71 -12.03
CA GLU A 1139 -22.28 -15.14 -12.27
C GLU A 1139 -21.80 -15.41 -13.70
N VAL A 1140 -20.67 -16.11 -13.83
CA VAL A 1140 -20.09 -16.50 -15.11
C VAL A 1140 -20.08 -18.02 -15.22
N GLN A 1141 -20.55 -18.51 -16.38
CA GLN A 1141 -20.57 -19.92 -16.72
C GLN A 1141 -19.42 -20.25 -17.68
N PHE A 1142 -18.67 -21.30 -17.35
CA PHE A 1142 -17.55 -21.83 -18.11
C PHE A 1142 -17.87 -23.24 -18.56
N LEU A 1143 -17.77 -23.52 -19.86
CA LEU A 1143 -17.73 -24.87 -20.37
C LEU A 1143 -16.34 -25.45 -20.08
N ALA A 1144 -16.27 -26.42 -19.16
CA ALA A 1144 -15.05 -27.15 -18.87
C ALA A 1144 -14.83 -28.19 -19.98
N ARG A 1145 -14.07 -27.82 -21.01
CA ARG A 1145 -13.86 -28.62 -22.22
C ARG A 1145 -12.45 -28.46 -22.75
N MET A 1146 -11.65 -29.50 -22.60
CA MET A 1146 -10.33 -29.64 -23.19
C MET A 1146 -10.37 -30.45 -24.48
N ILE A 1147 -9.26 -30.50 -25.20
CA ILE A 1147 -9.14 -31.26 -26.45
C ILE A 1147 -9.46 -32.77 -26.27
N PHE A 1148 -9.19 -33.33 -25.09
CA PHE A 1148 -9.49 -34.74 -24.76
C PHE A 1148 -10.82 -34.96 -24.03
N THR A 1149 -11.65 -33.92 -23.89
CA THR A 1149 -12.95 -34.04 -23.22
C THR A 1149 -13.96 -34.69 -24.15
N LYS A 1150 -14.50 -35.86 -23.77
CA LYS A 1150 -15.62 -36.50 -24.49
C LYS A 1150 -16.92 -35.75 -24.21
N GLU A 1151 -17.88 -35.81 -25.14
CA GLU A 1151 -19.15 -35.08 -25.07
C GLU A 1151 -19.92 -35.39 -23.77
N ALA A 1152 -19.90 -36.66 -23.33
CA ALA A 1152 -20.53 -37.09 -22.08
C ALA A 1152 -19.82 -36.59 -20.80
N ASP A 1153 -18.56 -36.19 -20.88
CA ASP A 1153 -17.75 -35.73 -19.74
C ASP A 1153 -17.77 -34.21 -19.57
N ALA A 1154 -18.31 -33.48 -20.56
CA ALA A 1154 -18.38 -32.03 -20.54
C ALA A 1154 -19.29 -31.54 -19.40
N ARG A 1155 -18.85 -30.51 -18.69
CA ARG A 1155 -19.61 -29.91 -17.59
C ARG A 1155 -19.50 -28.41 -17.60
N VAL A 1156 -20.47 -27.76 -16.96
CA VAL A 1156 -20.45 -26.32 -16.74
C VAL A 1156 -19.96 -26.03 -15.34
N ILE A 1157 -19.02 -25.09 -15.23
CA ILE A 1157 -18.57 -24.52 -13.97
C ILE A 1157 -19.13 -23.11 -13.87
N THR A 1158 -19.73 -22.83 -12.72
CA THR A 1158 -20.29 -21.52 -12.43
C THR A 1158 -19.45 -20.85 -11.35
N LYS A 1159 -19.07 -19.59 -11.57
CA LYS A 1159 -18.33 -18.78 -10.59
C LYS A 1159 -18.89 -17.36 -10.51
N GLN A 1160 -18.90 -16.82 -9.30
CA GLN A 1160 -18.99 -15.38 -9.08
C GLN A 1160 -17.64 -14.76 -9.42
N LEU A 1161 -17.64 -13.79 -10.33
CA LEU A 1161 -16.46 -13.02 -10.70
C LEU A 1161 -16.78 -11.52 -10.66
N PRO A 1162 -15.82 -10.66 -10.30
CA PRO A 1162 -15.98 -9.22 -10.48
C PRO A 1162 -16.25 -8.92 -11.95
N CYS A 1163 -17.11 -7.97 -12.28
CA CYS A 1163 -17.39 -7.59 -13.67
C CYS A 1163 -16.22 -6.87 -14.35
N VAL A 1164 -15.35 -6.24 -13.55
CA VAL A 1164 -14.11 -5.61 -13.99
C VAL A 1164 -12.95 -6.34 -13.35
N LEU A 1165 -12.08 -6.95 -14.16
CA LEU A 1165 -10.82 -7.50 -13.68
C LEU A 1165 -9.80 -6.38 -13.53
N HIS A 1166 -8.91 -6.47 -12.55
CA HIS A 1166 -7.96 -5.40 -12.27
C HIS A 1166 -6.56 -5.89 -11.85
N GLY A 1167 -5.59 -5.01 -11.99
CA GLY A 1167 -4.24 -5.15 -11.47
C GLY A 1167 -3.60 -3.78 -11.24
N CYS A 1168 -2.75 -3.66 -10.23
CA CYS A 1168 -2.05 -2.42 -9.88
C CYS A 1168 -0.56 -2.61 -10.13
N TRP A 1169 0.07 -1.70 -10.85
CA TRP A 1169 1.43 -1.86 -11.35
C TRP A 1169 2.24 -0.57 -11.20
N GLN A 1170 3.53 -0.71 -10.96
CA GLN A 1170 4.50 0.38 -11.00
C GLN A 1170 5.53 0.11 -12.10
N ALA A 1171 5.71 1.06 -13.01
CA ALA A 1171 6.75 1.01 -14.03
C ALA A 1171 8.14 1.29 -13.42
N PRO A 1172 9.25 0.89 -14.10
CA PRO A 1172 10.62 1.12 -13.62
C PRO A 1172 10.96 2.58 -13.31
N ASP A 1173 10.33 3.54 -13.98
CA ASP A 1173 10.52 4.98 -13.75
C ASP A 1173 9.71 5.55 -12.58
N GLY A 1174 9.00 4.68 -11.85
CA GLY A 1174 8.24 5.03 -10.66
C GLY A 1174 6.78 5.39 -10.90
N ARG A 1175 6.34 5.57 -12.16
CA ARG A 1175 4.92 5.77 -12.50
C ARG A 1175 4.09 4.61 -11.99
N LYS A 1176 2.87 4.88 -11.51
CA LYS A 1176 1.94 3.86 -11.01
C LYS A 1176 0.65 3.91 -11.79
N ALA A 1177 0.06 2.76 -12.05
CA ALA A 1177 -1.20 2.68 -12.77
C ALA A 1177 -2.05 1.49 -12.32
N LEU A 1178 -3.36 1.72 -12.35
CA LEU A 1178 -4.39 0.69 -12.25
C LEU A 1178 -4.81 0.27 -13.66
N PHE A 1179 -4.75 -1.03 -13.93
CA PHE A 1179 -5.14 -1.64 -15.19
C PHE A 1179 -6.46 -2.34 -15.00
N LEU A 1180 -7.43 -2.00 -15.85
CA LEU A 1180 -8.80 -2.48 -15.76
C LEU A 1180 -9.21 -3.17 -17.06
N ALA A 1181 -9.95 -4.27 -16.93
CA ALA A 1181 -10.54 -4.96 -18.07
C ALA A 1181 -12.02 -5.29 -17.77
N ASN A 1182 -12.93 -4.64 -18.48
CA ASN A 1182 -14.35 -4.99 -18.45
C ASN A 1182 -14.57 -6.09 -19.47
N TYR A 1183 -14.65 -7.33 -19.01
CA TYR A 1183 -14.99 -8.44 -19.89
C TYR A 1183 -16.48 -8.52 -20.15
N THR A 1184 -17.38 -7.76 -19.54
CA THR A 1184 -18.84 -7.93 -19.73
C THR A 1184 -19.35 -7.22 -20.99
N ALA A 1185 -20.57 -7.59 -21.41
CA ALA A 1185 -21.26 -6.97 -22.55
C ALA A 1185 -21.86 -5.58 -22.24
N ASP A 1186 -21.81 -5.15 -20.98
CA ASP A 1186 -22.40 -3.89 -20.51
C ASP A 1186 -21.32 -2.98 -19.91
N PRO A 1187 -21.48 -1.65 -19.94
CA PRO A 1187 -20.61 -0.75 -19.18
C PRO A 1187 -20.65 -1.07 -17.67
N GLN A 1188 -19.50 -1.01 -17.00
CA GLN A 1188 -19.36 -1.34 -15.59
C GLN A 1188 -18.78 -0.20 -14.78
N GLU A 1189 -19.37 0.07 -13.63
CA GLU A 1189 -18.83 1.00 -12.64
C GLU A 1189 -17.71 0.35 -11.83
N TRP A 1190 -16.73 1.15 -11.43
CA TRP A 1190 -15.64 0.71 -10.58
C TRP A 1190 -15.23 1.83 -9.61
N THR A 1191 -14.67 1.42 -8.48
CA THR A 1191 -14.05 2.31 -7.49
C THR A 1191 -12.71 1.74 -7.02
N PHE A 1192 -11.73 2.62 -6.79
CA PHE A 1192 -10.41 2.26 -6.26
C PHE A 1192 -9.81 3.44 -5.52
N ARG A 1193 -9.57 3.31 -4.21
CA ARG A 1193 -8.89 4.32 -3.36
C ARG A 1193 -9.38 5.77 -3.61
N GLY A 1194 -10.69 5.98 -3.63
CA GLY A 1194 -11.32 7.29 -3.83
C GLY A 1194 -11.44 7.76 -5.28
N LYS A 1195 -10.88 7.03 -6.25
CA LYS A 1195 -11.18 7.17 -7.68
C LYS A 1195 -12.38 6.29 -8.04
N ALA A 1196 -13.21 6.75 -8.98
CA ALA A 1196 -14.33 6.00 -9.51
C ALA A 1196 -14.52 6.31 -11.00
N GLY A 1197 -15.15 5.40 -11.73
CA GLY A 1197 -15.45 5.61 -13.13
C GLY A 1197 -16.32 4.53 -13.74
N VAL A 1198 -16.63 4.70 -15.02
CA VAL A 1198 -17.35 3.71 -15.83
C VAL A 1198 -16.40 3.21 -16.92
N LEU A 1199 -16.32 1.89 -17.09
CA LEU A 1199 -15.56 1.22 -18.12
C LEU A 1199 -16.51 0.63 -19.18
N PRO A 1200 -16.42 1.03 -20.46
CA PRO A 1200 -17.29 0.50 -21.51
C PRO A 1200 -17.20 -1.03 -21.65
N ALA A 1201 -18.25 -1.63 -22.22
CA ALA A 1201 -18.32 -3.07 -22.48
C ALA A 1201 -17.13 -3.57 -23.31
N ARG A 1202 -16.57 -4.72 -22.94
CA ARG A 1202 -15.46 -5.40 -23.67
C ARG A 1202 -14.26 -4.46 -23.94
N THR A 1203 -13.82 -3.68 -22.95
CA THR A 1203 -12.68 -2.74 -23.09
C THR A 1203 -11.64 -2.86 -21.98
N TYR A 1204 -10.43 -2.37 -22.29
CA TYR A 1204 -9.34 -2.18 -21.35
C TYR A 1204 -9.13 -0.69 -21.04
N ARG A 1205 -8.59 -0.38 -19.87
CA ARG A 1205 -8.20 0.99 -19.52
C ARG A 1205 -7.04 1.01 -18.52
N LYS A 1206 -6.05 1.87 -18.79
CA LYS A 1206 -5.04 2.30 -17.81
C LYS A 1206 -5.54 3.55 -17.09
N ILE A 1207 -5.44 3.56 -15.77
CA ILE A 1207 -5.71 4.72 -14.92
C ILE A 1207 -4.43 5.06 -14.17
N ASP A 1208 -3.86 6.23 -14.42
CA ASP A 1208 -2.67 6.69 -13.70
C ASP A 1208 -2.99 6.95 -12.21
N LEU A 1209 -2.07 6.53 -11.34
CA LEU A 1209 -2.13 6.68 -9.89
C LEU A 1209 -1.04 7.67 -9.42
N GLU A 1210 -1.33 8.39 -8.33
CA GLU A 1210 -0.46 9.42 -7.75
C GLU A 1210 0.64 8.85 -6.83
#